data_AF-A0A918B9G1-F1
#
_entry.id   AF-A0A918B9G1-F1
#
_cell.length_a   1.000
_cell.length_b   1.000
_cell.length_c   1.000
_cell.angle_alpha   90.00
_cell.angle_beta   90.00
_cell.angle_gamma   90.00
#
_symmetry.space_group_name_H-M   'P 1'
#
loop_
_entity.id
_entity.type
_entity.pdbx_description
1 polymer ?
#
loop_
_entity_poly.entity_id
_entity_poly.type
_entity_poly.pdbx_seq_one_letter_code
_entity_poly.pdbx_strand_id
1 'polypeptide(L)'
;MLAEDRVLRVRALLDAVRDEGRSALTAPEGKVIADAYGIAVPGEELASDVDEAVACAARFGGPVVMKVVSPDILHKTDAGGVVVGVEGAADVRAAFHRIVENARAYDAEARIEGVQIQELLPKGQEVIVGAVTDPTFGKVVAFGLGGVLVEVLKDVTFRLAPVSADEALSMLDSIRAAEVLRGVRGAPAVDRWAVAEQIRRVSELVADFPEIAEVGLNPVIATPEGAVAADIRVILAESVPQPRRTYTRAEILTSMRRLMRPSSVAVIGASNEPGKIGNSVMRNLVDGGFAGEIHPVNPRADDILGRKAYKSVTDVPGEVDVAVFAIPAKFVAAALEEVGRKRIPNAVLIPSGFAETGEHELQAEIVAIAERHGVRLLGPNIYGYYSTWQTLCATFCTPYDVKGGVALTSQSGGIGMAVLGFARTTKTGVSAIVGLGNKSDLDEDDLLTWFGEDPHTECIAMHLEDLKDGRAFVEAARATVPKKPVVVLKAGRTAAGAKAAGSHTGALAGDDAVYDDVLKQAGVIRAPGLNEMLEYARALPVLPVPTGDNVVIITGAGGSGVLLSDAVTDNGLSLMEIPPDLDASFREFIPPFGAAGNPVDITGGEPPSTYEATIRLGLEDPRIHALVLGYWHTIVTPPMVFAELTARVVAEYRERGIEKPVVASLAGDVEVEEACQYLFERGVVAYPYTTEKPVAVLGAKYRWARAAGLL
;
A
#
# COMPACT_ATOMS: atom_id res chain seq x y z
N MET A 1 -8.83 -33.82 -13.88
CA MET A 1 -10.06 -33.75 -13.07
C MET A 1 -10.78 -32.45 -13.44
N LEU A 2 -12.10 -32.45 -13.59
CA LEU A 2 -12.84 -31.21 -13.86
C LEU A 2 -12.79 -30.29 -12.63
N ALA A 3 -12.91 -28.97 -12.82
CA ALA A 3 -12.81 -27.99 -11.74
C ALA A 3 -13.88 -28.18 -10.63
N GLU A 4 -15.07 -28.68 -10.98
CA GLU A 4 -16.11 -28.99 -10.00
C GLU A 4 -15.76 -30.24 -9.16
N ASP A 5 -15.23 -31.28 -9.80
CA ASP A 5 -14.84 -32.53 -9.12
C ASP A 5 -13.72 -32.29 -8.10
N ARG A 6 -12.75 -31.42 -8.40
CA ARG A 6 -11.65 -31.10 -7.47
C ARG A 6 -12.16 -30.37 -6.22
N VAL A 7 -13.08 -29.42 -6.39
CA VAL A 7 -13.60 -28.61 -5.28
C VAL A 7 -14.44 -29.47 -4.35
N LEU A 8 -15.29 -30.34 -4.90
CA LEU A 8 -16.10 -31.27 -4.11
C LEU A 8 -15.23 -32.24 -3.30
N ARG A 9 -14.16 -32.78 -3.91
CA ARG A 9 -13.23 -33.70 -3.23
C ARG A 9 -12.52 -33.03 -2.07
N VAL A 10 -12.00 -31.82 -2.27
CA VAL A 10 -11.31 -31.09 -1.20
C VAL A 10 -12.29 -30.66 -0.11
N ARG A 11 -13.49 -30.16 -0.47
CA ARG A 11 -14.50 -29.79 0.52
C ARG A 11 -14.88 -30.94 1.45
N ALA A 12 -15.16 -32.12 0.88
CA ALA A 12 -15.47 -33.31 1.67
C ALA A 12 -14.35 -33.68 2.66
N LEU A 13 -13.09 -33.50 2.27
CA LEU A 13 -11.94 -33.70 3.16
C LEU A 13 -11.90 -32.65 4.27
N LEU A 14 -12.06 -31.37 3.95
CA LEU A 14 -12.04 -30.29 4.94
C LEU A 14 -13.19 -30.44 5.97
N ASP A 15 -14.38 -30.84 5.50
CA ASP A 15 -15.53 -31.10 6.37
C ASP A 15 -15.24 -32.28 7.32
N ALA A 16 -14.66 -33.39 6.82
CA ALA A 16 -14.28 -34.53 7.65
C ALA A 16 -13.25 -34.17 8.74
N VAL A 17 -12.23 -33.39 8.38
CA VAL A 17 -11.22 -32.88 9.33
C VAL A 17 -11.88 -32.05 10.44
N ARG A 18 -12.85 -31.21 10.09
CA ARG A 18 -13.59 -30.37 11.05
C ARG A 18 -14.54 -31.19 11.93
N ASP A 19 -15.21 -32.19 11.37
CA ASP A 19 -16.10 -33.09 12.11
C ASP A 19 -15.33 -33.88 13.18
N GLU A 20 -14.05 -34.14 12.95
CA GLU A 20 -13.11 -34.73 13.93
C GLU A 20 -12.58 -33.72 14.96
N GLY A 21 -12.99 -32.45 14.88
CA GLY A 21 -12.53 -31.38 15.77
C GLY A 21 -11.08 -30.94 15.52
N ARG A 22 -10.51 -31.28 14.35
CA ARG A 22 -9.14 -30.91 13.98
C ARG A 22 -9.11 -29.58 13.21
N SER A 23 -8.01 -28.84 13.38
CA SER A 23 -7.71 -27.62 12.64
C SER A 23 -6.53 -27.78 11.68
N ALA A 24 -5.93 -28.96 11.61
CA ALA A 24 -4.77 -29.24 10.77
C ALA A 24 -4.91 -30.58 10.06
N LEU A 25 -4.45 -30.61 8.82
CA LEU A 25 -4.44 -31.81 7.99
C LEU A 25 -3.18 -32.64 8.24
N THR A 26 -3.31 -33.96 8.14
CA THR A 26 -2.17 -34.88 8.12
C THR A 26 -1.47 -34.87 6.75
N ALA A 27 -0.27 -35.45 6.65
CA ALA A 27 0.47 -35.46 5.39
C ALA A 27 -0.28 -36.19 4.24
N PRO A 28 -0.90 -37.36 4.46
CA PRO A 28 -1.72 -38.02 3.44
C PRO A 28 -2.94 -37.19 2.99
N GLU A 29 -3.57 -36.46 3.91
CA GLU A 29 -4.66 -35.54 3.59
C GLU A 29 -4.17 -34.36 2.74
N GLY A 30 -3.00 -33.82 3.09
CA GLY A 30 -2.31 -32.80 2.29
C GLY A 30 -2.00 -33.27 0.86
N LYS A 31 -1.60 -34.53 0.68
CA LYS A 31 -1.38 -35.14 -0.64
C LYS A 31 -2.65 -35.18 -1.49
N VAL A 32 -3.80 -35.45 -0.88
CA VAL A 32 -5.10 -35.41 -1.57
C VAL A 32 -5.40 -34.02 -2.12
N ILE A 33 -5.11 -32.97 -1.34
CA ILE A 33 -5.24 -31.58 -1.80
C ILE A 33 -4.23 -31.27 -2.92
N ALA A 34 -2.97 -31.69 -2.74
CA ALA A 34 -1.93 -31.46 -3.72
C ALA A 34 -2.29 -32.06 -5.09
N ASP A 35 -2.77 -33.30 -5.11
CA ASP A 35 -3.23 -33.98 -6.32
C ASP A 35 -4.46 -33.29 -6.95
N ALA A 36 -5.36 -32.77 -6.11
CA ALA A 36 -6.57 -32.11 -6.58
C ALA A 36 -6.27 -30.78 -7.29
N TYR A 37 -5.26 -30.05 -6.82
CA TYR A 37 -4.83 -28.77 -7.38
C TYR A 37 -3.65 -28.87 -8.35
N GLY A 38 -3.00 -30.02 -8.47
CA GLY A 38 -1.80 -30.20 -9.29
C GLY A 38 -0.56 -29.54 -8.68
N ILE A 39 -0.50 -29.43 -7.36
CA ILE A 39 0.71 -29.05 -6.62
C ILE A 39 1.67 -30.24 -6.70
N ALA A 40 2.82 -30.07 -7.34
CA ALA A 40 3.77 -31.17 -7.48
C ALA A 40 4.43 -31.49 -6.15
N VAL A 41 4.27 -32.73 -5.71
CA VAL A 41 4.85 -33.36 -4.51
C VAL A 41 5.43 -34.71 -4.93
N PRO A 42 6.46 -35.24 -4.24
CA PRO A 42 7.05 -36.54 -4.58
C PRO A 42 6.05 -37.69 -4.44
N GLY A 43 6.40 -38.84 -5.03
CA GLY A 43 5.71 -40.09 -4.73
C GLY A 43 5.78 -40.40 -3.23
N GLU A 44 4.64 -40.75 -2.63
CA GLU A 44 4.57 -41.09 -1.21
C GLU A 44 3.47 -42.09 -0.91
N GLU A 45 3.69 -42.89 0.14
CA GLU A 45 2.75 -43.87 0.66
C GLU A 45 2.80 -43.91 2.20
N LEU A 46 1.66 -44.17 2.85
CA LEU A 46 1.59 -44.38 4.30
C LEU A 46 1.81 -45.86 4.60
N ALA A 47 2.77 -46.16 5.47
CA ALA A 47 2.97 -47.49 6.03
C ALA A 47 2.50 -47.53 7.49
N SER A 48 1.56 -48.40 7.79
CA SER A 48 1.04 -48.61 9.15
C SER A 48 1.95 -49.51 9.98
N ASP A 49 2.77 -50.33 9.32
CA ASP A 49 3.78 -51.17 9.95
C ASP A 49 5.12 -51.20 9.19
N VAL A 50 6.09 -51.86 9.80
CA VAL A 50 7.47 -51.92 9.30
C VAL A 50 7.61 -52.75 8.01
N ASP A 51 6.77 -53.78 7.81
CA ASP A 51 6.84 -54.62 6.61
C ASP A 51 6.23 -53.89 5.41
N GLU A 52 5.13 -53.15 5.63
CA GLU A 52 4.59 -52.20 4.67
C GLU A 52 5.64 -51.15 4.29
N ALA A 53 6.34 -50.57 5.27
CA ALA A 53 7.37 -49.56 5.00
C ALA A 53 8.49 -50.06 4.08
N VAL A 54 8.95 -51.31 4.33
CA VAL A 54 9.97 -51.97 3.47
C VAL A 54 9.42 -52.22 2.07
N ALA A 55 8.17 -52.66 1.94
CA ALA A 55 7.52 -52.90 0.66
C ALA A 55 7.35 -51.60 -0.14
N CYS A 56 6.92 -50.51 0.50
CA CYS A 56 6.81 -49.18 -0.11
C CYS A 56 8.17 -48.68 -0.60
N ALA A 57 9.20 -48.72 0.26
CA ALA A 57 10.55 -48.27 -0.10
C ALA A 57 11.13 -49.05 -1.29
N ALA A 58 10.87 -50.37 -1.36
CA ALA A 58 11.30 -51.19 -2.48
C ALA A 58 10.62 -50.81 -3.81
N ARG A 59 9.38 -50.31 -3.79
CA ARG A 59 8.68 -49.84 -5.00
C ARG A 59 9.30 -48.58 -5.59
N PHE A 60 9.77 -47.66 -4.74
CA PHE A 60 10.42 -46.42 -5.19
C PHE A 60 11.82 -46.65 -5.78
N GLY A 61 12.47 -47.78 -5.45
CA GLY A 61 13.67 -48.26 -6.15
C GLY A 61 14.95 -47.45 -5.90
N GLY A 62 14.94 -46.52 -4.93
CA GLY A 62 16.07 -45.71 -4.50
C GLY A 62 15.95 -45.29 -3.04
N PRO A 63 16.87 -44.44 -2.53
CA PRO A 63 16.78 -43.91 -1.17
C PRO A 63 15.46 -43.17 -0.94
N VAL A 64 14.88 -43.34 0.25
CA VAL A 64 13.60 -42.72 0.64
C VAL A 64 13.76 -41.76 1.82
N VAL A 65 12.75 -40.92 2.01
CA VAL A 65 12.53 -40.14 3.21
C VAL A 65 11.40 -40.78 4.00
N MET A 66 11.59 -40.96 5.30
CA MET A 66 10.60 -41.53 6.22
C MET A 66 10.18 -40.48 7.23
N LYS A 67 8.87 -40.22 7.36
CA LYS A 67 8.31 -39.19 8.26
C LYS A 67 7.16 -39.73 9.10
N VAL A 68 7.07 -39.38 10.37
CA VAL A 68 5.90 -39.72 11.20
C VAL A 68 4.62 -39.09 10.63
N VAL A 69 3.52 -39.83 10.66
CA VAL A 69 2.17 -39.31 10.41
C VAL A 69 1.37 -39.40 11.70
N SER A 70 1.02 -38.23 12.23
CA SER A 70 0.22 -38.09 13.43
C SER A 70 -0.57 -36.78 13.35
N PRO A 71 -1.88 -36.78 13.63
CA PRO A 71 -2.66 -35.55 13.77
C PRO A 71 -2.24 -34.71 14.98
N ASP A 72 -1.54 -35.32 15.96
CA ASP A 72 -1.14 -34.67 17.21
C ASP A 72 0.30 -34.12 17.15
N ILE A 73 1.12 -34.54 16.17
CA ILE A 73 2.51 -34.08 15.98
C ILE A 73 2.65 -33.30 14.66
N LEU A 74 2.43 -31.98 14.71
CA LEU A 74 2.53 -31.11 13.53
C LEU A 74 3.98 -30.83 13.11
N HIS A 75 4.88 -30.58 14.05
CA HIS A 75 6.29 -30.29 13.79
C HIS A 75 7.15 -31.56 13.88
N LYS A 76 7.06 -32.39 12.84
CA LYS A 76 7.66 -33.73 12.74
C LYS A 76 9.18 -33.74 13.04
N THR A 77 9.91 -32.72 12.59
CA THR A 77 11.36 -32.60 12.81
C THR A 77 11.71 -32.42 14.29
N ASP A 78 10.90 -31.66 15.04
CA ASP A 78 11.13 -31.41 16.48
C ASP A 78 10.93 -32.68 17.31
N ALA A 79 10.01 -33.54 16.86
CA ALA A 79 9.79 -34.86 17.42
C ALA A 79 10.85 -35.89 16.96
N GLY A 80 11.89 -35.49 16.23
CA GLY A 80 12.87 -36.42 15.64
C GLY A 80 12.24 -37.44 14.69
N GLY A 81 11.06 -37.10 14.15
CA GLY A 81 10.20 -37.98 13.37
C GLY A 81 10.48 -37.97 11.87
N VAL A 82 11.63 -37.44 11.43
CA VAL A 82 12.04 -37.38 10.01
C VAL A 82 13.41 -38.02 9.84
N VAL A 83 13.53 -38.93 8.87
CA VAL A 83 14.79 -39.57 8.49
C VAL A 83 14.94 -39.50 6.97
N VAL A 84 16.05 -38.94 6.49
CA VAL A 84 16.31 -38.69 5.06
C VAL A 84 17.36 -39.67 4.54
N GLY A 85 17.21 -40.16 3.31
CA GLY A 85 18.22 -40.96 2.62
C GLY A 85 18.33 -42.40 3.10
N VAL A 86 17.20 -43.00 3.49
CA VAL A 86 17.14 -44.38 3.97
C VAL A 86 17.16 -45.34 2.79
N GLU A 87 18.09 -46.28 2.76
CA GLU A 87 18.26 -47.21 1.65
C GLU A 87 18.38 -48.66 2.13
N GLY A 88 17.61 -49.56 1.50
CA GLY A 88 17.63 -50.98 1.84
C GLY A 88 16.76 -51.36 3.05
N ALA A 89 16.31 -52.61 3.06
CA ALA A 89 15.30 -53.07 4.00
C ALA A 89 15.72 -52.98 5.47
N ALA A 90 17.00 -53.17 5.79
CA ALA A 90 17.51 -53.09 7.15
C ALA A 90 17.44 -51.67 7.71
N ASP A 91 17.84 -50.68 6.93
CA ASP A 91 17.84 -49.27 7.35
C ASP A 91 16.41 -48.73 7.43
N VAL A 92 15.51 -49.16 6.55
CA VAL A 92 14.07 -48.86 6.63
C VAL A 92 13.46 -49.37 7.93
N ARG A 93 13.77 -50.63 8.31
CA ARG A 93 13.30 -51.20 9.60
C ARG A 93 13.80 -50.40 10.79
N ALA A 94 15.10 -50.07 10.80
CA ALA A 94 15.71 -49.30 11.87
C ALA A 94 15.12 -47.87 11.97
N ALA A 95 14.93 -47.21 10.83
CA ALA A 95 14.35 -45.88 10.76
C ALA A 95 12.88 -45.85 11.21
N PHE A 96 12.07 -46.85 10.82
CA PHE A 96 10.67 -46.96 11.25
C PHE A 96 10.55 -47.01 12.78
N HIS A 97 11.29 -47.91 13.43
CA HIS A 97 11.28 -48.04 14.88
C HIS A 97 11.75 -46.75 15.56
N ARG A 98 12.85 -46.16 15.08
CA ARG A 98 13.37 -44.90 15.61
C ARG A 98 12.35 -43.76 15.54
N ILE A 99 11.66 -43.63 14.41
CA ILE A 99 10.64 -42.57 14.21
C ILE A 99 9.49 -42.74 15.20
N VAL A 100 8.95 -43.97 15.32
CA VAL A 100 7.83 -44.25 16.24
C VAL A 100 8.25 -44.08 17.70
N GLU A 101 9.45 -44.51 18.07
CA GLU A 101 10.01 -44.31 19.41
C GLU A 101 10.18 -42.82 19.74
N ASN A 102 10.76 -42.05 18.82
CA ASN A 102 10.94 -40.61 19.00
C ASN A 102 9.60 -39.87 19.12
N ALA A 103 8.61 -40.23 18.29
CA ALA A 103 7.27 -39.66 18.34
C ALA A 103 6.59 -39.90 19.70
N ARG A 104 6.66 -41.13 20.22
CA ARG A 104 6.11 -41.47 21.56
C ARG A 104 6.89 -40.84 22.70
N ALA A 105 8.19 -40.62 22.53
CA ALA A 105 9.01 -39.92 23.50
C ALA A 105 8.71 -38.41 23.54
N TYR A 106 8.34 -37.84 22.39
CA TYR A 106 7.94 -36.45 22.26
C TYR A 106 6.54 -36.22 22.87
N ASP A 107 5.58 -37.09 22.53
CA ASP A 107 4.25 -37.11 23.13
C ASP A 107 3.75 -38.56 23.29
N ALA A 108 3.60 -39.00 24.54
CA ALA A 108 3.21 -40.37 24.87
C ALA A 108 1.75 -40.68 24.51
N GLU A 109 0.89 -39.66 24.42
CA GLU A 109 -0.54 -39.80 24.12
C GLU A 109 -0.86 -39.51 22.64
N ALA A 110 0.14 -39.15 21.84
CA ALA A 110 -0.04 -38.85 20.42
C ALA A 110 -0.53 -40.08 19.65
N ARG A 111 -1.57 -39.88 18.83
CA ARG A 111 -2.05 -40.87 17.86
C ARG A 111 -1.06 -40.95 16.72
N ILE A 112 -0.39 -42.09 16.56
CA ILE A 112 0.51 -42.36 15.43
C ILE A 112 -0.24 -43.24 14.43
N GLU A 113 -0.52 -42.70 13.25
CA GLU A 113 -1.20 -43.42 12.17
C GLU A 113 -0.24 -44.31 11.39
N GLY A 114 1.04 -43.95 11.36
CA GLY A 114 2.09 -44.71 10.70
C GLY A 114 3.29 -43.85 10.34
N VAL A 115 4.06 -44.31 9.35
CA VAL A 115 5.21 -43.61 8.79
C VAL A 115 5.00 -43.41 7.29
N GLN A 116 5.04 -42.17 6.85
CA GLN A 116 5.06 -41.79 5.44
C GLN A 116 6.41 -42.19 4.83
N ILE A 117 6.37 -42.95 3.75
CA ILE A 117 7.52 -43.32 2.92
C ILE A 117 7.45 -42.50 1.63
N GLN A 118 8.45 -41.68 1.40
CA GLN A 118 8.46 -40.67 0.33
C GLN A 118 9.74 -40.78 -0.52
N GLU A 119 9.65 -40.54 -1.82
CA GLU A 119 10.82 -40.48 -2.70
C GLU A 119 11.81 -39.39 -2.23
N LEU A 120 13.12 -39.69 -2.25
CA LEU A 120 14.13 -38.68 -2.00
C LEU A 120 14.26 -37.74 -3.21
N LEU A 121 13.92 -36.47 -3.01
CA LEU A 121 14.10 -35.44 -4.03
C LEU A 121 15.59 -35.19 -4.35
N PRO A 122 15.93 -34.82 -5.59
CA PRO A 122 17.29 -34.44 -5.96
C PRO A 122 17.72 -33.18 -5.20
N LYS A 123 19.03 -32.90 -5.19
CA LYS A 123 19.53 -31.61 -4.70
C LYS A 123 19.09 -30.49 -5.64
N GLY A 124 18.58 -29.41 -5.08
CA GLY A 124 18.14 -28.23 -5.81
C GLY A 124 18.19 -26.98 -4.95
N GLN A 125 17.75 -25.86 -5.51
CA GLN A 125 17.57 -24.62 -4.75
C GLN A 125 16.28 -24.73 -3.93
N GLU A 126 16.39 -24.59 -2.61
CA GLU A 126 15.22 -24.56 -1.74
C GLU A 126 14.54 -23.18 -1.82
N VAL A 127 13.23 -23.18 -2.00
CA VAL A 127 12.33 -22.02 -1.93
C VAL A 127 11.12 -22.36 -1.04
N ILE A 128 10.39 -21.35 -0.60
CA ILE A 128 9.14 -21.53 0.14
C ILE A 128 8.01 -20.89 -0.67
N VAL A 129 6.89 -21.60 -0.72
CA VAL A 129 5.63 -21.09 -1.25
C VAL A 129 4.58 -21.29 -0.19
N GLY A 130 3.80 -20.28 0.14
CA GLY A 130 2.73 -20.42 1.11
C GLY A 130 1.62 -19.42 0.89
N ALA A 131 0.58 -19.52 1.71
CA ALA A 131 -0.48 -18.55 1.75
C ALA A 131 -1.02 -18.45 3.17
N VAL A 132 -1.45 -17.25 3.55
CA VAL A 132 -2.02 -16.94 4.86
C VAL A 132 -3.24 -16.04 4.69
N THR A 133 -4.15 -16.11 5.66
CA THR A 133 -5.25 -15.16 5.77
C THR A 133 -4.80 -13.93 6.56
N ASP A 134 -4.46 -12.87 5.85
CA ASP A 134 -4.18 -11.57 6.44
C ASP A 134 -5.50 -10.87 6.87
N PRO A 135 -5.55 -10.27 8.07
CA PRO A 135 -6.77 -9.65 8.58
C PRO A 135 -7.20 -8.39 7.81
N THR A 136 -6.30 -7.75 7.08
CA THR A 136 -6.59 -6.56 6.26
C THR A 136 -6.93 -6.95 4.82
N PHE A 137 -6.10 -7.80 4.20
CA PHE A 137 -6.11 -8.06 2.76
C PHE A 137 -6.77 -9.40 2.37
N GLY A 138 -7.14 -10.22 3.36
CA GLY A 138 -7.67 -11.56 3.15
C GLY A 138 -6.57 -12.52 2.71
N LYS A 139 -6.85 -13.35 1.69
CA LYS A 139 -5.89 -14.36 1.23
C LYS A 139 -4.68 -13.71 0.54
N VAL A 140 -3.50 -13.92 1.12
CA VAL A 140 -2.22 -13.45 0.61
C VAL A 140 -1.31 -14.65 0.39
N VAL A 141 -0.68 -14.70 -0.78
CA VAL A 141 0.31 -15.71 -1.16
C VAL A 141 1.70 -15.15 -0.89
N ALA A 142 2.57 -15.96 -0.31
CA ALA A 142 3.96 -15.65 0.01
C ALA A 142 4.91 -16.52 -0.83
N PHE A 143 6.00 -15.91 -1.28
CA PHE A 143 7.13 -16.60 -1.92
C PHE A 143 8.43 -16.10 -1.33
N GLY A 144 9.38 -16.98 -1.08
CA GLY A 144 10.71 -16.60 -0.61
C GLY A 144 11.76 -17.68 -0.87
N LEU A 145 13.02 -17.36 -0.60
CA LEU A 145 14.05 -18.41 -0.53
C LEU A 145 13.75 -19.38 0.62
N GLY A 146 14.25 -20.61 0.49
CA GLY A 146 14.09 -21.71 1.43
C GLY A 146 15.39 -22.04 2.19
N GLY A 147 15.30 -22.96 3.15
CA GLY A 147 16.44 -23.48 3.92
C GLY A 147 16.77 -22.72 5.21
N VAL A 148 17.92 -23.04 5.81
CA VAL A 148 18.33 -22.55 7.15
C VAL A 148 18.43 -21.02 7.23
N LEU A 149 18.65 -20.34 6.10
CA LEU A 149 18.84 -18.89 6.06
C LEU A 149 17.53 -18.08 6.07
N VAL A 150 16.37 -18.72 5.94
CA VAL A 150 15.06 -18.04 5.84
C VAL A 150 14.67 -17.31 7.11
N GLU A 151 14.80 -17.98 8.26
CA GLU A 151 14.47 -17.41 9.57
C GLU A 151 15.30 -16.16 9.87
N VAL A 152 16.51 -16.10 9.29
CA VAL A 152 17.49 -15.02 9.51
C VAL A 152 17.34 -13.89 8.49
N LEU A 153 17.14 -14.19 7.20
CA LEU A 153 17.16 -13.19 6.13
C LEU A 153 15.78 -12.58 5.83
N LYS A 154 14.69 -13.31 6.11
CA LYS A 154 13.29 -12.88 5.85
C LYS A 154 13.07 -12.33 4.43
N ASP A 155 13.70 -12.95 3.43
CA ASP A 155 13.61 -12.56 2.02
C ASP A 155 12.35 -13.18 1.39
N VAL A 156 11.21 -12.50 1.61
CA VAL A 156 9.87 -12.97 1.23
C VAL A 156 9.12 -11.83 0.53
N THR A 157 8.30 -12.18 -0.46
CA THR A 157 7.37 -11.28 -1.14
C THR A 157 5.95 -11.82 -1.08
N PHE A 158 4.97 -10.90 -1.15
CA PHE A 158 3.54 -11.16 -0.97
C PHE A 158 2.71 -10.68 -2.17
N ARG A 159 1.62 -11.40 -2.48
CA ARG A 159 0.61 -10.99 -3.47
C ARG A 159 -0.79 -11.38 -3.01
N LEU A 160 -1.80 -10.60 -3.38
CA LEU A 160 -3.19 -10.98 -3.16
C LEU A 160 -3.55 -12.23 -3.99
N ALA A 161 -4.24 -13.19 -3.38
CA ALA A 161 -4.85 -14.29 -4.13
C ALA A 161 -6.18 -13.86 -4.81
N PRO A 162 -6.55 -14.42 -5.97
CA PRO A 162 -5.74 -15.30 -6.79
C PRO A 162 -4.63 -14.53 -7.53
N VAL A 163 -3.48 -15.17 -7.72
CA VAL A 163 -2.28 -14.64 -8.37
C VAL A 163 -2.24 -15.11 -9.83
N SER A 164 -1.99 -14.20 -10.77
CA SER A 164 -1.78 -14.52 -12.19
C SER A 164 -0.38 -15.08 -12.45
N ALA A 165 -0.15 -15.68 -13.64
CA ALA A 165 1.16 -16.21 -14.01
C ALA A 165 2.26 -15.13 -14.02
N ASP A 166 1.94 -13.94 -14.54
CA ASP A 166 2.88 -12.82 -14.57
C ASP A 166 3.16 -12.28 -13.16
N GLU A 167 2.14 -12.20 -12.30
CA GLU A 167 2.33 -11.82 -10.89
C GLU A 167 3.20 -12.85 -10.17
N ALA A 168 2.99 -14.16 -10.38
CA ALA A 168 3.80 -15.21 -9.78
C ALA A 168 5.26 -15.15 -10.25
N LEU A 169 5.52 -14.96 -11.55
CA LEU A 169 6.89 -14.74 -12.05
C LEU A 169 7.54 -13.48 -11.47
N SER A 170 6.77 -12.40 -11.32
CA SER A 170 7.28 -11.17 -10.71
C SER A 170 7.71 -11.37 -9.25
N MET A 171 7.08 -12.30 -8.52
CA MET A 171 7.49 -12.63 -7.15
C MET A 171 8.90 -13.20 -7.11
N LEU A 172 9.29 -14.00 -8.11
CA LEU A 172 10.65 -14.57 -8.20
C LEU A 172 11.71 -13.49 -8.43
N ASP A 173 11.36 -12.40 -9.12
CA ASP A 173 12.26 -11.26 -9.35
C ASP A 173 12.28 -10.26 -8.20
N SER A 174 11.30 -10.33 -7.28
CA SER A 174 11.12 -9.36 -6.20
C SER A 174 11.90 -9.69 -4.93
N ILE A 175 12.37 -10.93 -4.78
CA ILE A 175 13.25 -11.31 -3.66
C ILE A 175 14.65 -10.73 -3.87
N ARG A 176 15.33 -10.37 -2.78
CA ARG A 176 16.68 -9.76 -2.82
C ARG A 176 17.70 -10.68 -3.49
N ALA A 177 17.56 -11.98 -3.29
CA ALA A 177 18.46 -12.97 -3.86
C ALA A 177 17.90 -13.65 -5.13
N ALA A 178 17.11 -12.93 -5.94
CA ALA A 178 16.58 -13.41 -7.22
C ALA A 178 17.64 -13.99 -8.17
N GLU A 179 18.87 -13.44 -8.16
CA GLU A 179 19.99 -13.94 -8.96
C GLU A 179 20.32 -15.41 -8.69
N VAL A 180 20.09 -15.91 -7.47
CA VAL A 180 20.33 -17.32 -7.14
C VAL A 180 19.44 -18.24 -7.98
N LEU A 181 18.21 -17.82 -8.28
CA LEU A 181 17.28 -18.55 -9.14
C LEU A 181 17.71 -18.54 -10.61
N ARG A 182 18.53 -17.54 -11.02
CA ARG A 182 19.10 -17.41 -12.37
C ARG A 182 20.41 -18.18 -12.54
N GLY A 183 20.91 -18.80 -11.46
CA GLY A 183 22.15 -19.56 -11.43
C GLY A 183 23.34 -18.70 -10.99
N VAL A 184 24.07 -19.16 -9.98
CA VAL A 184 25.25 -18.48 -9.43
C VAL A 184 26.41 -19.45 -9.24
N ARG A 185 27.64 -19.00 -9.44
CA ARG A 185 28.88 -19.77 -9.18
C ARG A 185 28.92 -21.14 -9.88
N GLY A 186 28.37 -21.22 -11.10
CA GLY A 186 28.34 -22.45 -11.91
C GLY A 186 27.18 -23.39 -11.60
N ALA A 187 26.29 -23.07 -10.65
CA ALA A 187 25.02 -23.75 -10.50
C ALA A 187 24.06 -23.36 -11.66
N PRO A 188 23.29 -24.32 -12.20
CA PRO A 188 22.33 -24.03 -13.26
C PRO A 188 21.16 -23.20 -12.74
N ALA A 189 20.51 -22.45 -13.63
CA ALA A 189 19.25 -21.76 -13.32
C ALA A 189 18.14 -22.76 -13.00
N VAL A 190 17.19 -22.37 -12.14
CA VAL A 190 16.01 -23.20 -11.85
C VAL A 190 14.95 -23.04 -12.93
N ASP A 191 14.03 -24.01 -13.05
CA ASP A 191 12.80 -23.83 -13.80
C ASP A 191 11.87 -22.84 -13.09
N ARG A 192 11.99 -21.57 -13.48
CA ARG A 192 11.21 -20.46 -12.93
C ARG A 192 9.71 -20.61 -13.19
N TRP A 193 9.31 -21.26 -14.29
CA TRP A 193 7.90 -21.46 -14.61
C TRP A 193 7.28 -22.53 -13.70
N ALA A 194 8.01 -23.61 -13.42
CA ALA A 194 7.56 -24.62 -12.47
C ALA A 194 7.36 -24.03 -11.06
N VAL A 195 8.26 -23.16 -10.60
CA VAL A 195 8.11 -22.46 -9.32
C VAL A 195 6.90 -21.52 -9.34
N ALA A 196 6.72 -20.72 -10.41
CA ALA A 196 5.57 -19.84 -10.56
C ALA A 196 4.24 -20.62 -10.58
N GLU A 197 4.22 -21.82 -11.17
CA GLU A 197 3.03 -22.67 -11.18
C GLU A 197 2.68 -23.18 -9.78
N GLN A 198 3.67 -23.53 -8.94
CA GLN A 198 3.44 -23.89 -7.53
C GLN A 198 2.76 -22.74 -6.77
N ILE A 199 3.25 -21.51 -6.95
CA ILE A 199 2.64 -20.29 -6.38
C ILE A 199 1.18 -20.15 -6.83
N ARG A 200 0.94 -20.30 -8.13
CA ARG A 200 -0.40 -20.17 -8.73
C ARG A 200 -1.36 -21.23 -8.21
N ARG A 201 -0.93 -22.49 -8.04
CA ARG A 201 -1.77 -23.57 -7.49
C ARG A 201 -2.14 -23.36 -6.04
N VAL A 202 -1.19 -22.94 -5.21
CA VAL A 202 -1.48 -22.54 -3.82
C VAL A 202 -2.45 -21.37 -3.79
N SER A 203 -2.28 -20.40 -4.69
CA SER A 203 -3.16 -19.25 -4.81
C SER A 203 -4.60 -19.62 -5.19
N GLU A 204 -4.79 -20.53 -6.16
CA GLU A 204 -6.11 -21.06 -6.52
C GLU A 204 -6.76 -21.79 -5.33
N LEU A 205 -6.00 -22.63 -4.62
CA LEU A 205 -6.49 -23.40 -3.49
C LEU A 205 -7.09 -22.50 -2.41
N VAL A 206 -6.35 -21.48 -1.97
CA VAL A 206 -6.84 -20.59 -0.90
C VAL A 206 -7.95 -19.64 -1.35
N ALA A 207 -8.06 -19.38 -2.66
CA ALA A 207 -9.17 -18.61 -3.22
C ALA A 207 -10.48 -19.43 -3.24
N ASP A 208 -10.40 -20.73 -3.54
CA ASP A 208 -11.56 -21.63 -3.57
C ASP A 208 -12.08 -22.00 -2.15
N PHE A 209 -11.20 -21.96 -1.14
CA PHE A 209 -11.51 -22.36 0.25
C PHE A 209 -11.17 -21.28 1.29
N PRO A 210 -12.10 -20.35 1.58
CA PRO A 210 -11.93 -19.32 2.61
C PRO A 210 -11.62 -19.86 4.02
N GLU A 211 -12.02 -21.10 4.32
CA GLU A 211 -11.78 -21.79 5.58
C GLU A 211 -10.32 -22.20 5.82
N ILE A 212 -9.47 -22.23 4.79
CA ILE A 212 -8.04 -22.53 4.93
C ILE A 212 -7.31 -21.28 5.46
N ALA A 213 -6.85 -21.30 6.70
CA ALA A 213 -6.12 -20.18 7.30
C ALA A 213 -4.70 -20.05 6.74
N GLU A 214 -4.01 -21.17 6.58
CA GLU A 214 -2.61 -21.25 6.17
C GLU A 214 -2.37 -22.44 5.23
N VAL A 215 -1.56 -22.22 4.19
CA VAL A 215 -0.94 -23.28 3.38
C VAL A 215 0.55 -23.02 3.33
N GLY A 216 1.37 -24.06 3.54
CA GLY A 216 2.82 -23.97 3.43
C GLY A 216 3.38 -25.13 2.62
N LEU A 217 4.19 -24.81 1.61
CA LEU A 217 5.04 -25.73 0.88
C LEU A 217 6.49 -25.46 1.31
N ASN A 218 7.04 -26.35 2.14
CA ASN A 218 8.34 -26.11 2.77
C ASN A 218 9.17 -27.39 2.97
N PRO A 219 10.35 -27.52 2.34
CA PRO A 219 10.82 -26.71 1.21
C PRO A 219 10.13 -27.12 -0.10
N VAL A 220 10.09 -26.20 -1.06
CA VAL A 220 9.98 -26.51 -2.48
C VAL A 220 11.39 -26.62 -3.05
N ILE A 221 11.71 -27.77 -3.64
CA ILE A 221 13.00 -28.02 -4.28
C ILE A 221 12.89 -27.64 -5.76
N ALA A 222 13.57 -26.57 -6.15
CA ALA A 222 13.62 -26.07 -7.53
C ALA A 222 14.91 -26.52 -8.22
N THR A 223 14.76 -27.17 -9.38
CA THR A 223 15.85 -27.65 -10.23
C THR A 223 15.64 -27.15 -11.67
N PRO A 224 16.61 -27.33 -12.59
CA PRO A 224 16.40 -27.02 -14.00
C PRO A 224 15.27 -27.81 -14.67
N GLU A 225 14.85 -28.93 -14.07
CA GLU A 225 13.83 -29.84 -14.61
C GLU A 225 12.44 -29.65 -13.99
N GLY A 226 12.31 -28.85 -12.92
CA GLY A 226 11.02 -28.56 -12.30
C GLY A 226 11.10 -28.06 -10.86
N ALA A 227 9.94 -28.02 -10.19
CA ALA A 227 9.82 -27.60 -8.79
C ALA A 227 8.86 -28.52 -8.04
N VAL A 228 9.33 -29.15 -6.96
CA VAL A 228 8.57 -30.16 -6.20
C VAL A 228 8.58 -29.82 -4.71
N ALA A 229 7.41 -29.77 -4.09
CA ALA A 229 7.26 -29.53 -2.65
C ALA A 229 7.55 -30.82 -1.86
N ALA A 230 8.52 -30.76 -0.95
CA ALA A 230 8.88 -31.89 -0.10
C ALA A 230 7.83 -32.16 1.00
N ASP A 231 7.12 -31.13 1.44
CA ASP A 231 6.03 -31.22 2.40
C ASP A 231 4.97 -30.17 2.09
N ILE A 232 3.72 -30.51 2.38
CA ILE A 232 2.56 -29.60 2.34
C ILE A 232 1.91 -29.57 3.71
N ARG A 233 1.70 -28.36 4.25
CA ARG A 233 0.99 -28.12 5.50
C ARG A 233 -0.25 -27.28 5.20
N VAL A 234 -1.39 -27.68 5.75
CA VAL A 234 -2.66 -26.95 5.63
C VAL A 234 -3.29 -26.82 7.01
N ILE A 235 -3.63 -25.57 7.38
CA ILE A 235 -4.28 -25.23 8.64
C ILE A 235 -5.61 -24.55 8.32
N LEU A 236 -6.66 -24.92 9.05
CA LEU A 236 -8.01 -24.39 8.94
C LEU A 236 -8.23 -23.28 9.97
N ALA A 237 -9.00 -22.27 9.59
CA ALA A 237 -9.39 -21.17 10.46
C ALA A 237 -10.31 -21.67 11.58
N GLU A 238 -10.05 -21.21 12.81
CA GLU A 238 -10.91 -21.46 13.98
C GLU A 238 -12.28 -20.81 13.83
N SER A 239 -12.35 -19.68 13.12
CA SER A 239 -13.59 -18.99 12.79
C SER A 239 -13.46 -18.25 11.46
N VAL A 240 -14.59 -18.09 10.76
CA VAL A 240 -14.66 -17.27 9.55
C VAL A 240 -14.88 -15.82 10.00
N PRO A 241 -14.06 -14.84 9.58
CA PRO A 241 -14.30 -13.44 9.87
C PRO A 241 -15.71 -13.01 9.43
N GLN A 242 -16.38 -12.19 10.22
CA GLN A 242 -17.67 -11.65 9.80
C GLN A 242 -17.48 -10.73 8.59
N PRO A 243 -18.24 -10.95 7.49
CA PRO A 243 -18.13 -10.11 6.31
C PRO A 243 -18.63 -8.70 6.63
N ARG A 244 -17.82 -7.70 6.32
CA ARG A 244 -18.26 -6.30 6.33
C ARG A 244 -19.22 -6.07 5.17
N ARG A 245 -20.17 -5.14 5.34
CA ARG A 245 -20.98 -4.64 4.24
C ARG A 245 -20.08 -3.98 3.19
N THR A 246 -20.08 -4.53 1.99
CA THR A 246 -19.39 -3.97 0.82
C THR A 246 -20.34 -3.12 -0.01
N TYR A 247 -19.83 -2.08 -0.67
CA TYR A 247 -20.60 -1.23 -1.56
C TYR A 247 -20.06 -1.31 -2.97
N THR A 248 -20.96 -1.33 -3.94
CA THR A 248 -20.57 -1.25 -5.35
C THR A 248 -20.02 0.14 -5.67
N ARG A 249 -19.15 0.24 -6.67
CA ARG A 249 -18.63 1.53 -7.17
C ARG A 249 -19.74 2.56 -7.42
N ALA A 250 -20.88 2.13 -7.97
CA ALA A 250 -22.00 3.02 -8.26
C ALA A 250 -22.67 3.58 -6.99
N GLU A 251 -22.81 2.76 -5.95
CA GLU A 251 -23.34 3.17 -4.65
C GLU A 251 -22.40 4.17 -3.97
N ILE A 252 -21.09 3.87 -3.97
CA ILE A 252 -20.04 4.75 -3.43
C ILE A 252 -20.13 6.12 -4.11
N LEU A 253 -20.07 6.16 -5.44
CA LEU A 253 -20.10 7.43 -6.19
C LEU A 253 -21.40 8.22 -5.96
N THR A 254 -22.53 7.53 -5.75
CA THR A 254 -23.82 8.18 -5.47
C THR A 254 -23.82 8.87 -4.10
N SER A 255 -23.39 8.18 -3.06
CA SER A 255 -23.27 8.75 -1.70
C SER A 255 -22.21 9.85 -1.66
N MET A 256 -21.02 9.58 -2.18
CA MET A 256 -19.88 10.52 -2.17
C MET A 256 -20.19 11.80 -2.94
N ARG A 257 -20.98 11.75 -4.03
CA ARG A 257 -21.41 12.96 -4.72
C ARG A 257 -22.24 13.88 -3.83
N ARG A 258 -23.16 13.33 -3.04
CA ARG A 258 -23.97 14.10 -2.09
C ARG A 258 -23.15 14.59 -0.89
N LEU A 259 -22.11 13.86 -0.49
CA LEU A 259 -21.20 14.27 0.59
C LEU A 259 -20.27 15.40 0.14
N MET A 260 -19.64 15.27 -1.03
CA MET A 260 -18.57 16.16 -1.50
C MET A 260 -19.09 17.36 -2.31
N ARG A 261 -20.33 17.30 -2.81
CA ARG A 261 -21.01 18.40 -3.52
C ARG A 261 -22.43 18.60 -2.96
N PRO A 262 -22.58 18.86 -1.66
CA PRO A 262 -23.89 19.02 -1.03
C PRO A 262 -24.55 20.32 -1.49
N SER A 263 -25.87 20.29 -1.68
CA SER A 263 -26.69 21.49 -1.88
C SER A 263 -27.20 22.05 -0.56
N SER A 264 -27.23 21.23 0.50
CA SER A 264 -27.62 21.66 1.84
C SER A 264 -26.92 20.85 2.95
N VAL A 265 -26.59 21.54 4.05
CA VAL A 265 -25.90 20.98 5.21
C VAL A 265 -26.67 21.33 6.48
N ALA A 266 -27.02 20.33 7.28
CA ALA A 266 -27.53 20.52 8.64
C ALA A 266 -26.40 20.37 9.66
N VAL A 267 -26.29 21.29 10.62
CA VAL A 267 -25.30 21.24 11.71
C VAL A 267 -26.02 20.94 13.03
N ILE A 268 -25.93 19.69 13.47
CA ILE A 268 -26.50 19.21 14.73
C ILE A 268 -25.55 19.56 15.86
N GLY A 269 -26.03 20.34 16.83
CA GLY A 269 -25.17 20.93 17.86
C GLY A 269 -24.60 22.30 17.47
N ALA A 270 -25.20 22.97 16.48
CA ALA A 270 -24.86 24.35 16.11
C ALA A 270 -24.94 25.30 17.33
N SER A 271 -24.05 26.29 17.39
CA SER A 271 -23.96 27.20 18.54
C SER A 271 -23.50 28.60 18.15
N ASN A 272 -24.00 29.62 18.87
CA ASN A 272 -23.48 31.00 18.82
C ASN A 272 -22.30 31.22 19.77
N GLU A 273 -22.03 30.28 20.68
CA GLU A 273 -21.03 30.45 21.73
C GLU A 273 -19.62 30.20 21.18
N PRO A 274 -18.74 31.22 21.17
CA PRO A 274 -17.37 31.07 20.69
C PRO A 274 -16.61 29.96 21.44
N GLY A 275 -15.78 29.22 20.72
CA GLY A 275 -14.98 28.12 21.28
C GLY A 275 -15.68 26.76 21.29
N LYS A 276 -17.00 26.69 21.07
CA LYS A 276 -17.67 25.40 20.83
C LYS A 276 -17.42 24.90 19.42
N ILE A 277 -17.22 23.59 19.27
CA ILE A 277 -17.04 22.93 17.96
C ILE A 277 -18.17 23.29 16.98
N GLY A 278 -19.42 23.22 17.43
CA GLY A 278 -20.58 23.57 16.59
C GLY A 278 -20.61 25.04 16.18
N ASN A 279 -19.98 25.95 16.94
CA ASN A 279 -19.78 27.34 16.50
C ASN A 279 -18.70 27.44 15.43
N SER A 280 -17.56 26.75 15.60
CA SER A 280 -16.47 26.73 14.61
C SER A 280 -16.95 26.18 13.25
N VAL A 281 -17.68 25.07 13.24
CA VAL A 281 -18.25 24.49 12.02
C VAL A 281 -19.22 25.48 11.35
N MET A 282 -20.14 26.06 12.13
CA MET A 282 -21.09 27.04 11.61
C MET A 282 -20.38 28.26 11.00
N ARG A 283 -19.37 28.81 11.69
CA ARG A 283 -18.58 29.94 11.18
C ARG A 283 -17.81 29.57 9.92
N ASN A 284 -17.18 28.40 9.87
CA ASN A 284 -16.44 27.97 8.70
C ASN A 284 -17.33 27.82 7.45
N LEU A 285 -18.57 27.36 7.62
CA LEU A 285 -19.54 27.29 6.52
C LEU A 285 -20.06 28.68 6.12
N VAL A 286 -20.40 29.53 7.10
CA VAL A 286 -21.00 30.85 6.85
C VAL A 286 -19.97 31.86 6.36
N ASP A 287 -18.90 32.08 7.13
CA ASP A 287 -17.84 33.05 6.83
C ASP A 287 -17.01 32.59 5.62
N GLY A 288 -16.88 31.27 5.42
CA GLY A 288 -16.26 30.71 4.24
C GLY A 288 -17.04 31.00 2.96
N GLY A 289 -18.36 31.18 3.03
CA GLY A 289 -19.20 31.47 1.87
C GLY A 289 -19.67 30.22 1.12
N PHE A 290 -19.98 29.13 1.85
CA PHE A 290 -20.61 27.95 1.26
C PHE A 290 -21.92 28.35 0.57
N ALA A 291 -22.06 27.97 -0.70
CA ALA A 291 -23.17 28.43 -1.55
C ALA A 291 -24.49 27.69 -1.28
N GLY A 292 -24.44 26.51 -0.66
CA GLY A 292 -25.61 25.72 -0.33
C GLY A 292 -26.36 26.22 0.91
N GLU A 293 -27.51 25.62 1.18
CA GLU A 293 -28.31 25.92 2.36
C GLU A 293 -27.62 25.42 3.64
N ILE A 294 -27.62 26.25 4.69
CA ILE A 294 -27.06 25.90 5.99
C ILE A 294 -28.18 25.90 7.03
N HIS A 295 -28.41 24.75 7.66
CA HIS A 295 -29.49 24.52 8.62
C HIS A 295 -28.93 24.24 10.04
N PRO A 296 -28.88 25.24 10.92
CA PRO A 296 -28.51 25.03 12.32
C PRO A 296 -29.56 24.19 13.04
N VAL A 297 -29.16 23.12 13.72
CA VAL A 297 -30.03 22.31 14.58
C VAL A 297 -29.59 22.45 16.04
N ASN A 298 -30.43 23.10 16.84
CA ASN A 298 -30.23 23.35 18.25
C ASN A 298 -31.60 23.39 18.98
N PRO A 299 -31.82 22.59 20.04
CA PRO A 299 -33.12 22.52 20.71
C PRO A 299 -33.50 23.77 21.52
N ARG A 300 -32.55 24.68 21.77
CA ARG A 300 -32.71 25.84 22.68
C ARG A 300 -32.65 27.19 21.99
N ALA A 301 -31.92 27.32 20.88
CA ALA A 301 -31.75 28.58 20.17
C ALA A 301 -32.75 28.67 19.00
N ASP A 302 -33.31 29.85 18.79
CA ASP A 302 -34.17 30.13 17.62
C ASP A 302 -33.37 30.66 16.42
N ASP A 303 -32.15 31.18 16.66
CA ASP A 303 -31.23 31.72 15.65
C ASP A 303 -29.78 31.34 15.98
N ILE A 304 -29.01 30.95 14.95
CA ILE A 304 -27.56 30.76 15.02
C ILE A 304 -26.90 31.50 13.84
N LEU A 305 -26.02 32.45 14.14
CA LEU A 305 -25.31 33.28 13.16
C LEU A 305 -26.22 33.93 12.11
N GLY A 306 -27.41 34.43 12.52
CA GLY A 306 -28.37 35.08 11.63
C GLY A 306 -29.17 34.11 10.76
N ARG A 307 -29.14 32.81 11.08
CA ARG A 307 -29.91 31.76 10.42
C ARG A 307 -30.89 31.12 11.41
N LYS A 308 -32.12 30.90 10.95
CA LYS A 308 -33.16 30.18 11.73
C LYS A 308 -32.63 28.82 12.17
N ALA A 309 -32.67 28.58 13.48
CA ALA A 309 -32.32 27.29 14.07
C ALA A 309 -33.56 26.41 14.25
N TYR A 310 -33.38 25.10 14.07
CA TYR A 310 -34.42 24.09 14.17
C TYR A 310 -34.20 23.22 15.42
N LYS A 311 -35.28 22.77 16.07
CA LYS A 311 -35.15 21.97 17.30
C LYS A 311 -34.73 20.53 17.00
N SER A 312 -35.25 19.96 15.92
CA SER A 312 -34.85 18.67 15.36
C SER A 312 -34.45 18.85 13.89
N VAL A 313 -33.58 17.96 13.39
CA VAL A 313 -33.28 17.88 11.96
C VAL A 313 -34.51 17.51 11.12
N THR A 314 -35.50 16.85 11.74
CA THR A 314 -36.77 16.51 11.07
C THR A 314 -37.65 17.74 10.79
N ASP A 315 -37.45 18.83 11.53
CA ASP A 315 -38.17 20.09 11.35
C ASP A 315 -37.62 20.94 10.19
N VAL A 316 -36.44 20.60 9.66
CA VAL A 316 -35.81 21.33 8.54
C VAL A 316 -36.66 21.12 7.28
N PRO A 317 -37.05 22.19 6.54
CA PRO A 317 -37.82 22.04 5.31
C PRO A 317 -36.95 21.48 4.17
N GLY A 318 -37.56 20.75 3.23
CA GLY A 318 -36.87 20.25 2.04
C GLY A 318 -35.92 19.07 2.31
N GLU A 319 -35.02 18.83 1.35
CA GLU A 319 -34.00 17.79 1.42
C GLU A 319 -32.71 18.31 2.08
N VAL A 320 -32.06 17.43 2.84
CA VAL A 320 -30.75 17.68 3.45
C VAL A 320 -29.76 16.63 2.94
N ASP A 321 -28.64 17.05 2.37
CA ASP A 321 -27.64 16.13 1.81
C ASP A 321 -26.65 15.61 2.87
N VAL A 322 -26.29 16.45 3.83
CA VAL A 322 -25.29 16.13 4.87
C VAL A 322 -25.75 16.61 6.24
N ALA A 323 -25.67 15.72 7.24
CA ALA A 323 -25.81 16.08 8.65
C ALA A 323 -24.44 16.05 9.35
N VAL A 324 -23.96 17.19 9.84
CA VAL A 324 -22.71 17.32 10.59
C VAL A 324 -23.01 17.32 12.08
N PHE A 325 -22.44 16.38 12.83
CA PHE A 325 -22.67 16.21 14.26
C PHE A 325 -21.56 16.89 15.05
N ALA A 326 -21.92 17.85 15.89
CA ALA A 326 -21.06 18.53 16.86
C ALA A 326 -21.63 18.40 18.29
N ILE A 327 -22.12 17.20 18.63
CA ILE A 327 -22.72 16.86 19.93
C ILE A 327 -21.95 15.72 20.61
N PRO A 328 -22.02 15.56 21.95
CA PRO A 328 -21.37 14.44 22.65
C PRO A 328 -21.82 13.06 22.15
N ALA A 329 -20.90 12.07 22.13
CA ALA A 329 -21.12 10.71 21.60
C ALA A 329 -22.43 10.04 22.06
N LYS A 330 -22.75 10.12 23.35
CA LYS A 330 -23.96 9.52 23.94
C LYS A 330 -25.30 10.01 23.34
N PHE A 331 -25.30 11.14 22.62
CA PHE A 331 -26.48 11.68 21.97
C PHE A 331 -26.51 11.39 20.45
N VAL A 332 -25.45 10.82 19.89
CA VAL A 332 -25.31 10.60 18.45
C VAL A 332 -26.31 9.57 17.95
N ALA A 333 -26.50 8.43 18.63
CA ALA A 333 -27.43 7.38 18.21
C ALA A 333 -28.87 7.90 18.04
N ALA A 334 -29.38 8.62 19.04
CA ALA A 334 -30.73 9.20 18.99
C ALA A 334 -30.89 10.26 17.88
N ALA A 335 -29.89 11.11 17.68
CA ALA A 335 -29.91 12.10 16.59
C ALA A 335 -29.75 11.44 15.21
N LEU A 336 -28.97 10.36 15.11
CA LEU A 336 -28.80 9.60 13.87
C LEU A 336 -30.08 8.89 13.43
N GLU A 337 -30.90 8.44 14.38
CA GLU A 337 -32.24 7.92 14.11
C GLU A 337 -33.16 8.99 13.49
N GLU A 338 -33.07 10.26 13.93
CA GLU A 338 -33.78 11.38 13.30
C GLU A 338 -33.26 11.69 11.90
N VAL A 339 -31.94 11.66 11.71
CA VAL A 339 -31.27 11.83 10.40
C VAL A 339 -31.75 10.75 9.41
N GLY A 340 -31.84 9.50 9.85
CA GLY A 340 -32.37 8.39 9.07
C GLY A 340 -33.83 8.60 8.67
N ARG A 341 -34.69 9.00 9.62
CA ARG A 341 -36.11 9.33 9.32
C ARG A 341 -36.26 10.49 8.35
N LYS A 342 -35.35 11.48 8.42
CA LYS A 342 -35.29 12.61 7.47
C LYS A 342 -34.73 12.21 6.10
N ARG A 343 -34.22 10.98 5.96
CA ARG A 343 -33.59 10.41 4.75
C ARG A 343 -32.37 11.19 4.28
N ILE A 344 -31.58 11.66 5.24
CA ILE A 344 -30.31 12.32 4.94
C ILE A 344 -29.29 11.22 4.60
N PRO A 345 -28.66 11.25 3.42
CA PRO A 345 -27.84 10.15 2.94
C PRO A 345 -26.48 10.05 3.63
N ASN A 346 -25.96 11.15 4.20
CA ASN A 346 -24.64 11.18 4.81
C ASN A 346 -24.63 11.85 6.18
N ALA A 347 -23.96 11.22 7.15
CA ALA A 347 -23.70 11.78 8.47
C ALA A 347 -22.19 11.92 8.71
N VAL A 348 -21.77 13.11 9.15
CA VAL A 348 -20.38 13.47 9.41
C VAL A 348 -20.19 13.62 10.91
N LEU A 349 -19.46 12.69 11.51
CA LEU A 349 -19.42 12.47 12.94
C LEU A 349 -18.13 13.01 13.56
N ILE A 350 -18.10 14.30 13.89
CA ILE A 350 -16.98 14.94 14.59
C ILE A 350 -16.68 14.34 15.99
N PRO A 351 -17.67 13.97 16.85
CA PRO A 351 -17.36 13.66 18.24
C PRO A 351 -16.50 12.40 18.41
N SER A 352 -15.64 12.45 19.43
CA SER A 352 -14.98 11.29 20.05
C SER A 352 -15.83 10.70 21.18
N GLY A 353 -15.42 9.56 21.70
CA GLY A 353 -16.07 8.79 22.76
C GLY A 353 -16.69 7.47 22.30
N PHE A 354 -16.10 6.83 21.28
CA PHE A 354 -16.57 5.56 20.72
C PHE A 354 -15.53 4.43 20.94
N ALA A 355 -15.25 3.60 19.93
CA ALA A 355 -14.36 2.45 20.04
C ALA A 355 -12.93 2.83 20.51
N GLU A 356 -12.45 4.02 20.17
CA GLU A 356 -11.14 4.54 20.61
C GLU A 356 -11.05 4.77 22.13
N THR A 357 -12.20 4.89 22.81
CA THR A 357 -12.29 4.97 24.28
C THR A 357 -12.79 3.67 24.92
N GLY A 358 -12.95 2.59 24.14
CA GLY A 358 -13.49 1.30 24.59
C GLY A 358 -15.01 1.15 24.45
N GLU A 359 -15.73 2.16 23.95
CA GLU A 359 -17.19 2.16 23.75
C GLU A 359 -17.55 1.49 22.41
N HIS A 360 -17.15 0.22 22.24
CA HIS A 360 -17.38 -0.55 21.02
C HIS A 360 -18.87 -0.77 20.74
N GLU A 361 -19.68 -0.95 21.80
CA GLU A 361 -21.13 -1.17 21.68
C GLU A 361 -21.85 0.05 21.10
N LEU A 362 -21.49 1.25 21.56
CA LEU A 362 -22.06 2.50 21.04
C LEU A 362 -21.67 2.72 19.57
N GLN A 363 -20.44 2.37 19.18
CA GLN A 363 -20.04 2.45 17.78
C GLN A 363 -20.81 1.44 16.91
N ALA A 364 -21.00 0.21 17.40
CA ALA A 364 -21.79 -0.79 16.71
C ALA A 364 -23.27 -0.36 16.58
N GLU A 365 -23.83 0.28 17.59
CA GLU A 365 -25.19 0.83 17.57
C GLU A 365 -25.37 1.87 16.46
N ILE A 366 -24.47 2.85 16.34
CA ILE A 366 -24.60 3.88 15.30
C ILE A 366 -24.44 3.30 13.89
N VAL A 367 -23.58 2.29 13.70
CA VAL A 367 -23.45 1.58 12.42
C VAL A 367 -24.74 0.85 12.10
N ALA A 368 -25.32 0.11 13.05
CA ALA A 368 -26.59 -0.60 12.85
C ALA A 368 -27.75 0.35 12.54
N ILE A 369 -27.80 1.54 13.16
CA ILE A 369 -28.79 2.58 12.82
C ILE A 369 -28.57 3.09 11.39
N ALA A 370 -27.32 3.40 11.03
CA ALA A 370 -26.97 3.91 9.72
C ALA A 370 -27.35 2.93 8.60
N GLU A 371 -27.00 1.65 8.77
CA GLU A 371 -27.33 0.59 7.81
C GLU A 371 -28.83 0.40 7.61
N ARG A 372 -29.61 0.44 8.70
CA ARG A 372 -31.07 0.30 8.69
C ARG A 372 -31.75 1.40 7.88
N HIS A 373 -31.24 2.63 7.95
CA HIS A 373 -31.81 3.80 7.28
C HIS A 373 -31.12 4.13 5.95
N GLY A 374 -30.05 3.42 5.59
CA GLY A 374 -29.26 3.70 4.38
C GLY A 374 -28.45 4.99 4.46
N VAL A 375 -28.01 5.38 5.65
CA VAL A 375 -27.14 6.55 5.88
C VAL A 375 -25.68 6.09 5.83
N ARG A 376 -24.81 6.82 5.13
CA ARG A 376 -23.35 6.59 5.17
C ARG A 376 -22.67 7.47 6.22
N LEU A 377 -21.68 6.94 6.93
CA LEU A 377 -20.99 7.62 8.04
C LEU A 377 -19.54 7.98 7.69
N LEU A 378 -19.20 9.27 7.78
CA LEU A 378 -17.82 9.74 7.84
C LEU A 378 -17.40 9.92 9.31
N GLY A 379 -16.40 9.17 9.77
CA GLY A 379 -15.96 9.14 11.16
C GLY A 379 -16.37 7.85 11.89
N PRO A 380 -16.65 7.89 13.21
CA PRO A 380 -16.60 9.05 14.11
C PRO A 380 -15.18 9.52 14.43
N ASN A 381 -15.05 10.46 15.37
CA ASN A 381 -13.78 10.99 15.87
C ASN A 381 -12.92 11.65 14.78
N ILE A 382 -13.49 12.66 14.11
CA ILE A 382 -12.82 13.37 13.01
C ILE A 382 -12.70 14.86 13.30
N TYR A 383 -11.77 15.52 12.63
CA TYR A 383 -11.70 16.98 12.62
C TYR A 383 -12.71 17.63 11.64
N GLY A 384 -13.29 16.83 10.76
CA GLY A 384 -14.27 17.19 9.74
C GLY A 384 -13.74 16.97 8.34
N TYR A 385 -14.36 17.64 7.36
CA TYR A 385 -13.94 17.60 5.97
C TYR A 385 -14.23 18.94 5.28
N TYR A 386 -13.55 19.20 4.17
CA TYR A 386 -13.83 20.37 3.35
C TYR A 386 -13.42 20.19 1.89
N SER A 387 -14.06 20.95 1.00
CA SER A 387 -13.73 21.06 -0.42
C SER A 387 -13.61 22.53 -0.80
N THR A 388 -12.44 22.92 -1.31
CA THR A 388 -12.15 24.31 -1.70
C THR A 388 -12.92 24.75 -2.94
N TRP A 389 -13.25 23.80 -3.83
CA TRP A 389 -13.99 24.08 -5.07
C TRP A 389 -15.46 24.41 -4.82
N GLN A 390 -16.04 23.86 -3.75
CA GLN A 390 -17.40 24.17 -3.30
C GLN A 390 -17.46 25.25 -2.23
N THR A 391 -16.30 25.77 -1.79
CA THR A 391 -16.22 26.66 -0.63
C THR A 391 -16.91 26.04 0.61
N LEU A 392 -16.84 24.71 0.72
CA LEU A 392 -17.49 23.92 1.76
C LEU A 392 -16.45 23.63 2.83
N CYS A 393 -16.59 24.18 4.04
CA CYS A 393 -15.73 23.84 5.18
C CYS A 393 -16.54 23.39 6.40
N ALA A 394 -16.70 22.07 6.54
CA ALA A 394 -17.38 21.43 7.66
C ALA A 394 -16.38 20.84 8.67
N THR A 395 -15.39 21.65 9.07
CA THR A 395 -14.38 21.29 10.08
C THR A 395 -14.47 22.22 11.28
N PHE A 396 -13.82 21.85 12.39
CA PHE A 396 -13.55 22.77 13.49
C PHE A 396 -12.13 23.38 13.44
N CYS A 397 -11.37 23.10 12.38
CA CYS A 397 -10.04 23.65 12.16
C CYS A 397 -10.12 25.03 11.49
N THR A 398 -8.99 25.75 11.44
CA THR A 398 -8.89 26.97 10.63
C THR A 398 -9.06 26.61 9.15
N PRO A 399 -9.95 27.29 8.41
CA PRO A 399 -10.16 27.02 6.99
C PRO A 399 -8.91 27.38 6.17
N TYR A 400 -8.80 26.76 5.00
CA TYR A 400 -7.77 27.03 4.01
C TYR A 400 -8.40 26.97 2.61
N ASP A 401 -8.19 28.01 1.81
CA ASP A 401 -8.99 28.35 0.63
C ASP A 401 -8.22 28.38 -0.69
N VAL A 402 -6.92 28.05 -0.65
CA VAL A 402 -6.10 27.95 -1.88
C VAL A 402 -6.54 26.72 -2.67
N LYS A 403 -7.18 26.97 -3.81
CA LYS A 403 -7.67 25.93 -4.72
C LYS A 403 -6.50 25.27 -5.47
N GLY A 404 -6.62 23.97 -5.69
CA GLY A 404 -5.73 23.20 -6.56
C GLY A 404 -6.13 21.74 -6.64
N GLY A 405 -5.22 20.91 -7.19
CA GLY A 405 -5.49 19.52 -7.55
C GLY A 405 -5.30 18.49 -6.43
N VAL A 406 -4.82 18.85 -5.24
CA VAL A 406 -4.39 17.85 -4.24
C VAL A 406 -5.52 17.48 -3.28
N ALA A 407 -5.92 16.22 -3.23
CA ALA A 407 -6.80 15.68 -2.19
C ALA A 407 -5.95 15.11 -1.05
N LEU A 408 -6.19 15.56 0.19
CA LEU A 408 -5.45 15.13 1.37
C LEU A 408 -6.38 14.43 2.36
N THR A 409 -6.04 13.21 2.77
CA THR A 409 -6.84 12.46 3.74
C THR A 409 -6.00 12.07 4.94
N SER A 410 -6.63 12.03 6.11
CA SER A 410 -5.96 11.60 7.33
C SER A 410 -6.91 10.90 8.27
N GLN A 411 -6.55 9.69 8.68
CA GLN A 411 -7.19 8.98 9.77
C GLN A 411 -7.01 9.74 11.11
N SER A 412 -5.80 10.20 11.41
CA SER A 412 -5.50 10.95 12.63
C SER A 412 -5.85 12.43 12.51
N GLY A 413 -6.58 12.98 13.49
CA GLY A 413 -6.87 14.41 13.54
C GLY A 413 -5.64 15.29 13.79
N GLY A 414 -4.70 14.81 14.62
CA GLY A 414 -3.43 15.51 14.87
C GLY A 414 -2.59 15.66 13.61
N ILE A 415 -2.47 14.58 12.83
CA ILE A 415 -1.79 14.59 11.53
C ILE A 415 -2.58 15.47 10.54
N GLY A 416 -3.91 15.40 10.53
CA GLY A 416 -4.75 16.27 9.69
C GLY A 416 -4.51 17.77 9.94
N MET A 417 -4.31 18.17 11.20
CA MET A 417 -3.94 19.55 11.54
C MET A 417 -2.52 19.91 11.06
N ALA A 418 -1.57 18.98 11.10
CA ALA A 418 -0.22 19.18 10.56
C ALA A 418 -0.25 19.32 9.02
N VAL A 419 -1.06 18.51 8.33
CA VAL A 419 -1.32 18.59 6.89
C VAL A 419 -1.87 19.97 6.53
N LEU A 420 -2.87 20.46 7.27
CA LEU A 420 -3.44 21.80 7.13
C LEU A 420 -2.42 22.92 7.38
N GLY A 421 -1.55 22.75 8.39
CA GLY A 421 -0.45 23.67 8.67
C GLY A 421 0.53 23.74 7.50
N PHE A 422 0.98 22.59 7.01
CA PHE A 422 1.88 22.50 5.87
C PHE A 422 1.29 23.13 4.60
N ALA A 423 0.03 22.82 4.28
CA ALA A 423 -0.65 23.35 3.10
C ALA A 423 -0.66 24.89 3.12
N ARG A 424 -0.96 25.51 4.28
CA ARG A 424 -0.90 26.96 4.47
C ARG A 424 0.50 27.53 4.30
N THR A 425 1.51 26.92 4.92
CA THR A 425 2.90 27.38 4.84
C THR A 425 3.44 27.34 3.40
N THR A 426 3.08 26.30 2.65
CA THR A 426 3.60 26.07 1.30
C THR A 426 2.71 26.62 0.19
N LYS A 427 1.55 27.19 0.54
CA LYS A 427 0.48 27.57 -0.38
C LYS A 427 0.09 26.43 -1.34
N THR A 428 0.11 25.19 -0.85
CA THR A 428 -0.27 24.02 -1.66
C THR A 428 -1.72 24.14 -2.07
N GLY A 429 -2.02 24.03 -3.37
CA GLY A 429 -3.39 24.05 -3.86
C GLY A 429 -4.11 22.73 -3.58
N VAL A 430 -5.18 22.78 -2.79
CA VAL A 430 -5.95 21.58 -2.38
C VAL A 430 -7.31 21.55 -3.05
N SER A 431 -7.77 20.34 -3.38
CA SER A 431 -9.14 20.08 -3.87
C SER A 431 -10.08 19.74 -2.73
N ALA A 432 -9.63 18.88 -1.82
CA ALA A 432 -10.35 18.47 -0.62
C ALA A 432 -9.39 18.07 0.50
N ILE A 433 -9.85 18.22 1.75
CA ILE A 433 -9.24 17.58 2.90
C ILE A 433 -10.31 16.81 3.67
N VAL A 434 -10.02 15.55 4.00
CA VAL A 434 -11.00 14.65 4.64
C VAL A 434 -10.39 13.96 5.86
N GLY A 435 -11.03 14.13 7.03
CA GLY A 435 -10.76 13.37 8.24
C GLY A 435 -11.57 12.09 8.30
N LEU A 436 -10.90 10.97 8.57
CA LEU A 436 -11.50 9.63 8.54
C LEU A 436 -11.77 9.05 9.95
N GLY A 437 -10.91 9.35 10.93
CA GLY A 437 -11.13 8.98 12.33
C GLY A 437 -11.18 7.48 12.54
N ASN A 438 -12.24 6.98 13.18
CA ASN A 438 -12.38 5.55 13.45
C ASN A 438 -12.81 4.72 12.23
N LYS A 439 -13.33 5.37 11.18
CA LYS A 439 -13.74 4.73 9.91
C LYS A 439 -14.78 3.63 10.11
N SER A 440 -15.88 3.95 10.80
CA SER A 440 -16.91 2.96 11.10
C SER A 440 -17.77 2.57 9.88
N ASP A 441 -17.72 3.34 8.79
CA ASP A 441 -18.43 3.01 7.54
C ASP A 441 -17.74 3.52 6.25
N LEU A 442 -17.42 4.81 6.10
CA LEU A 442 -16.60 5.27 4.97
C LEU A 442 -15.12 4.99 5.26
N ASP A 443 -14.40 4.44 4.27
CA ASP A 443 -12.98 4.07 4.38
C ASP A 443 -12.16 4.61 3.19
N GLU A 444 -10.87 4.30 3.09
CA GLU A 444 -9.99 4.87 2.04
C GLU A 444 -10.42 4.48 0.61
N ASP A 445 -11.03 3.32 0.40
CA ASP A 445 -11.52 2.86 -0.91
C ASP A 445 -12.69 3.71 -1.43
N ASP A 446 -13.60 4.16 -0.56
CA ASP A 446 -14.67 5.08 -0.91
C ASP A 446 -14.08 6.43 -1.40
N LEU A 447 -13.08 6.93 -0.68
CA LEU A 447 -12.39 8.18 -1.01
C LEU A 447 -11.62 8.08 -2.32
N LEU A 448 -10.84 7.02 -2.51
CA LEU A 448 -10.14 6.77 -3.78
C LEU A 448 -11.11 6.67 -4.94
N THR A 449 -12.22 5.94 -4.76
CA THR A 449 -13.27 5.82 -5.77
C THR A 449 -13.83 7.18 -6.19
N TRP A 450 -14.10 8.07 -5.22
CA TRP A 450 -14.55 9.43 -5.51
C TRP A 450 -13.46 10.27 -6.21
N PHE A 451 -12.28 10.38 -5.59
CA PHE A 451 -11.21 11.25 -6.09
C PHE A 451 -10.67 10.80 -7.45
N GLY A 452 -10.75 9.51 -7.77
CA GLY A 452 -10.42 8.99 -9.09
C GLY A 452 -11.32 9.54 -10.21
N GLU A 453 -12.57 9.91 -9.88
CA GLU A 453 -13.54 10.49 -10.84
C GLU A 453 -13.68 12.01 -10.72
N ASP A 454 -13.24 12.63 -9.62
CA ASP A 454 -13.37 14.08 -9.41
C ASP A 454 -12.47 14.87 -10.37
N PRO A 455 -13.01 15.67 -11.32
CA PRO A 455 -12.17 16.42 -12.26
C PRO A 455 -11.32 17.50 -11.59
N HIS A 456 -11.60 17.84 -10.33
CA HIS A 456 -10.85 18.83 -9.56
C HIS A 456 -9.67 18.24 -8.78
N THR A 457 -9.52 16.92 -8.76
CA THR A 457 -8.40 16.23 -8.11
C THR A 457 -7.42 15.70 -9.16
N GLU A 458 -6.14 15.98 -8.99
CA GLU A 458 -5.03 15.55 -9.83
C GLU A 458 -4.07 14.62 -9.08
N CYS A 459 -3.98 14.74 -7.75
CA CYS A 459 -3.18 13.87 -6.89
C CYS A 459 -3.91 13.58 -5.58
N ILE A 460 -3.78 12.37 -5.07
CA ILE A 460 -4.42 11.92 -3.82
C ILE A 460 -3.31 11.52 -2.86
N ALA A 461 -3.31 12.06 -1.65
CA ALA A 461 -2.36 11.69 -0.61
C ALA A 461 -3.07 11.37 0.70
N MET A 462 -2.75 10.20 1.27
CA MET A 462 -3.51 9.59 2.36
C MET A 462 -2.60 9.16 3.50
N HIS A 463 -2.88 9.64 4.71
CA HIS A 463 -2.34 9.06 5.93
C HIS A 463 -3.31 8.01 6.48
N LEU A 464 -2.87 6.76 6.56
CA LEU A 464 -3.67 5.66 7.09
C LEU A 464 -2.89 4.83 8.13
N GLU A 465 -3.59 4.38 9.16
CA GLU A 465 -3.05 3.53 10.24
C GLU A 465 -3.42 2.06 10.04
N ASP A 466 -4.63 1.82 9.54
CA ASP A 466 -5.17 0.52 9.13
C ASP A 466 -6.01 0.68 7.86
N LEU A 467 -6.33 -0.42 7.19
CA LEU A 467 -7.40 -0.52 6.20
C LEU A 467 -8.41 -1.52 6.75
N LYS A 468 -9.70 -1.20 6.69
CA LYS A 468 -10.71 -2.16 7.16
C LYS A 468 -11.09 -3.16 6.07
N ASP A 469 -10.98 -2.76 4.81
CA ASP A 469 -11.06 -3.65 3.65
C ASP A 469 -9.89 -3.35 2.69
N GLY A 470 -8.78 -4.07 2.88
CA GLY A 470 -7.59 -3.89 2.06
C GLY A 470 -7.79 -4.32 0.61
N ARG A 471 -8.73 -5.23 0.33
CA ARG A 471 -9.00 -5.69 -1.05
C ARG A 471 -9.76 -4.64 -1.82
N ALA A 472 -10.80 -4.06 -1.22
CA ALA A 472 -11.54 -2.93 -1.81
C ALA A 472 -10.61 -1.73 -2.06
N PHE A 473 -9.68 -1.45 -1.14
CA PHE A 473 -8.66 -0.42 -1.33
C PHE A 473 -7.81 -0.68 -2.57
N VAL A 474 -7.31 -1.91 -2.76
CA VAL A 474 -6.46 -2.26 -3.91
C VAL A 474 -7.23 -2.17 -5.22
N GLU A 475 -8.49 -2.59 -5.24
CA GLU A 475 -9.37 -2.45 -6.41
C GLU A 475 -9.60 -0.97 -6.77
N ALA A 476 -9.91 -0.13 -5.78
CA ALA A 476 -10.07 1.31 -5.97
C ALA A 476 -8.78 1.99 -6.43
N ALA A 477 -7.63 1.59 -5.87
CA ALA A 477 -6.31 2.09 -6.25
C ALA A 477 -5.96 1.70 -7.70
N ARG A 478 -6.13 0.44 -8.10
CA ARG A 478 -5.90 -0.03 -9.48
C ARG A 478 -6.76 0.72 -10.51
N ALA A 479 -7.98 1.11 -10.15
CA ALA A 479 -8.84 1.92 -11.00
C ALA A 479 -8.43 3.41 -11.08
N THR A 480 -7.69 3.90 -10.07
CA THR A 480 -7.34 5.31 -9.90
C THR A 480 -5.94 5.64 -10.40
N VAL A 481 -4.95 4.80 -10.11
CA VAL A 481 -3.53 5.00 -10.44
C VAL A 481 -3.29 5.30 -11.93
N PRO A 482 -3.93 4.59 -12.89
CA PRO A 482 -3.77 4.91 -14.31
C PRO A 482 -4.18 6.34 -14.69
N LYS A 483 -5.01 6.99 -13.87
CA LYS A 483 -5.51 8.35 -14.10
C LYS A 483 -4.70 9.37 -13.30
N LYS A 484 -4.37 9.06 -12.04
CA LYS A 484 -3.89 10.04 -11.05
C LYS A 484 -2.95 9.38 -10.04
N PRO A 485 -1.87 10.06 -9.61
CA PRO A 485 -1.00 9.56 -8.54
C PRO A 485 -1.76 9.41 -7.22
N VAL A 486 -1.52 8.27 -6.57
CA VAL A 486 -1.97 7.96 -5.21
C VAL A 486 -0.74 7.80 -4.32
N VAL A 487 -0.64 8.63 -3.29
CA VAL A 487 0.45 8.62 -2.31
C VAL A 487 -0.10 8.16 -0.96
N VAL A 488 0.56 7.20 -0.31
CA VAL A 488 0.14 6.69 0.99
C VAL A 488 1.28 6.79 2.00
N LEU A 489 0.99 7.37 3.15
CA LEU A 489 1.80 7.21 4.36
C LEU A 489 1.12 6.18 5.28
N LYS A 490 1.71 5.00 5.37
CA LYS A 490 1.31 3.96 6.33
C LYS A 490 1.98 4.19 7.67
N ALA A 491 1.20 4.53 8.69
CA ALA A 491 1.66 4.55 10.07
C ALA A 491 1.74 3.13 10.65
N GLY A 492 2.41 2.95 11.80
CA GLY A 492 2.46 1.65 12.49
C GLY A 492 3.38 0.59 11.83
N ARG A 493 4.40 1.01 11.10
CA ARG A 493 5.32 0.13 10.34
C ARG A 493 6.15 -0.83 11.19
N THR A 494 6.28 -0.58 12.50
CA THR A 494 7.06 -1.39 13.43
C THR A 494 6.14 -1.92 14.51
N ALA A 495 6.51 -3.00 15.20
CA ALA A 495 5.71 -3.53 16.32
C ALA A 495 5.39 -2.47 17.39
N ALA A 496 6.35 -1.58 17.69
CA ALA A 496 6.14 -0.47 18.61
C ALA A 496 5.14 0.57 18.06
N GLY A 497 5.27 0.94 16.78
CA GLY A 497 4.34 1.86 16.12
C GLY A 497 2.94 1.29 15.96
N ALA A 498 2.83 0.00 15.60
CA ALA A 498 1.57 -0.74 15.49
C ALA A 498 0.80 -0.74 16.81
N LYS A 499 1.50 -1.01 17.91
CA LYS A 499 0.91 -0.94 19.26
C LYS A 499 0.42 0.47 19.61
N ALA A 500 1.18 1.50 19.25
CA ALA A 500 0.80 2.89 19.50
C ALA A 500 -0.45 3.29 18.69
N ALA A 501 -0.49 2.95 17.40
CA ALA A 501 -1.66 3.19 16.55
C ALA A 501 -2.91 2.48 17.10
N GLY A 502 -2.81 1.20 17.43
CA GLY A 502 -3.94 0.43 17.95
C GLY A 502 -4.48 0.92 19.29
N SER A 503 -3.62 1.46 20.17
CA SER A 503 -4.07 2.09 21.42
C SER A 503 -4.82 3.43 21.22
N HIS A 504 -4.70 4.04 20.04
CA HIS A 504 -5.25 5.35 19.73
C HIS A 504 -6.50 5.30 18.84
N THR A 505 -6.63 4.29 17.97
CA THR A 505 -7.79 4.12 17.07
C THR A 505 -8.59 2.83 17.32
N GLY A 506 -8.12 1.96 18.21
CA GLY A 506 -8.72 0.65 18.47
C GLY A 506 -8.52 -0.37 17.36
N ALA A 507 -7.70 -0.06 16.34
CA ALA A 507 -7.43 -0.92 15.20
C ALA A 507 -6.16 -1.78 15.38
N LEU A 508 -6.17 -3.02 14.87
CA LEU A 508 -4.96 -3.83 14.75
C LEU A 508 -4.22 -3.43 13.46
N ALA A 509 -2.96 -3.01 13.58
CA ALA A 509 -2.12 -2.78 12.41
C ALA A 509 -1.65 -4.12 11.82
N GLY A 510 -1.82 -4.31 10.51
CA GLY A 510 -1.36 -5.52 9.80
C GLY A 510 0.15 -5.52 9.52
N ASP A 511 0.63 -6.60 8.89
CA ASP A 511 2.05 -6.82 8.61
C ASP A 511 2.58 -5.79 7.58
N ASP A 512 3.62 -5.04 7.94
CA ASP A 512 4.15 -3.96 7.12
C ASP A 512 4.75 -4.44 5.79
N ALA A 513 5.26 -5.66 5.73
CA ALA A 513 5.81 -6.24 4.50
C ALA A 513 4.69 -6.60 3.51
N VAL A 514 3.56 -7.10 4.03
CA VAL A 514 2.35 -7.35 3.21
C VAL A 514 1.82 -6.03 2.66
N TYR A 515 1.71 -4.98 3.50
CA TYR A 515 1.31 -3.66 3.04
C TYR A 515 2.25 -3.11 1.96
N ASP A 516 3.57 -3.25 2.13
CA ASP A 516 4.55 -2.73 1.15
C ASP A 516 4.34 -3.32 -0.24
N ASP A 517 4.31 -4.64 -0.32
CA ASP A 517 4.18 -5.36 -1.58
C ASP A 517 2.81 -5.14 -2.22
N VAL A 518 1.74 -5.14 -1.43
CA VAL A 518 0.37 -4.95 -1.94
C VAL A 518 0.16 -3.51 -2.44
N LEU A 519 0.66 -2.49 -1.73
CA LEU A 519 0.60 -1.11 -2.20
C LEU A 519 1.40 -0.92 -3.49
N LYS A 520 2.60 -1.51 -3.55
CA LYS A 520 3.44 -1.49 -4.75
C LYS A 520 2.76 -2.18 -5.94
N GLN A 521 2.12 -3.33 -5.72
CA GLN A 521 1.33 -4.05 -6.73
C GLN A 521 0.13 -3.23 -7.23
N ALA A 522 -0.46 -2.40 -6.37
CA ALA A 522 -1.55 -1.50 -6.74
C ALA A 522 -1.07 -0.24 -7.48
N GLY A 523 0.24 -0.01 -7.59
CA GLY A 523 0.82 1.20 -8.18
C GLY A 523 0.78 2.43 -7.27
N VAL A 524 0.51 2.22 -5.98
CA VAL A 524 0.48 3.29 -4.97
C VAL A 524 1.91 3.70 -4.60
N ILE A 525 2.16 5.01 -4.53
CA ILE A 525 3.43 5.54 -4.05
C ILE A 525 3.43 5.56 -2.54
N ARG A 526 4.17 4.64 -1.91
CA ARG A 526 4.38 4.68 -0.46
C ARG A 526 5.37 5.79 -0.09
N ALA A 527 4.95 6.70 0.78
CA ALA A 527 5.80 7.71 1.39
C ALA A 527 6.48 7.16 2.67
N PRO A 528 7.79 7.37 2.87
CA PRO A 528 8.51 6.87 4.04
C PRO A 528 8.19 7.65 5.32
N GLY A 529 7.68 8.88 5.19
CA GLY A 529 7.38 9.78 6.30
C GLY A 529 6.37 10.87 5.93
N LEU A 530 6.00 11.65 6.95
CA LEU A 530 5.01 12.73 6.81
C LEU A 530 5.48 13.83 5.86
N ASN A 531 6.75 14.23 5.95
CA ASN A 531 7.25 15.29 5.07
C ASN A 531 7.25 14.81 3.61
N GLU A 532 7.70 13.59 3.34
CA GLU A 532 7.72 13.04 1.99
C GLU A 532 6.32 12.89 1.41
N MET A 533 5.33 12.43 2.20
CA MET A 533 3.94 12.38 1.75
C MET A 533 3.45 13.75 1.29
N LEU A 534 3.72 14.78 2.10
CA LEU A 534 3.29 16.15 1.83
C LEU A 534 4.00 16.76 0.62
N GLU A 535 5.31 16.53 0.49
CA GLU A 535 6.10 17.02 -0.64
C GLU A 535 5.73 16.31 -1.94
N TYR A 536 5.52 14.98 -1.91
CA TYR A 536 5.03 14.23 -3.06
C TYR A 536 3.66 14.75 -3.50
N ALA A 537 2.74 14.94 -2.55
CA ALA A 537 1.40 15.46 -2.83
C ALA A 537 1.45 16.85 -3.50
N ARG A 538 2.33 17.73 -3.01
CA ARG A 538 2.51 19.10 -3.54
C ARG A 538 3.13 19.10 -4.94
N ALA A 539 4.09 18.21 -5.21
CA ALA A 539 4.94 18.31 -6.39
C ALA A 539 4.53 17.42 -7.57
N LEU A 540 3.88 16.27 -7.34
CA LEU A 540 3.45 15.37 -8.42
C LEU A 540 2.48 15.97 -9.45
N PRO A 541 1.52 16.84 -9.06
CA PRO A 541 0.69 17.58 -10.02
C PRO A 541 1.48 18.58 -10.87
N VAL A 542 2.58 19.09 -10.33
CA VAL A 542 3.41 20.12 -11.00
C VAL A 542 4.34 19.50 -12.04
N LEU A 543 4.82 18.29 -11.79
CA LEU A 543 5.73 17.61 -12.71
C LEU A 543 4.98 17.03 -13.92
N PRO A 544 5.44 17.30 -15.15
CA PRO A 544 4.94 16.60 -16.33
C PRO A 544 5.34 15.12 -16.29
N VAL A 545 4.66 14.32 -17.11
CA VAL A 545 4.96 12.88 -17.23
C VAL A 545 6.27 12.71 -18.00
N PRO A 546 7.26 11.97 -17.47
CA PRO A 546 8.46 11.63 -18.23
C PRO A 546 8.11 10.78 -19.47
N THR A 547 8.92 10.89 -20.53
CA THR A 547 8.74 10.13 -21.79
C THR A 547 9.76 9.00 -22.00
N GLY A 548 10.67 8.80 -21.04
CA GLY A 548 11.66 7.72 -21.02
C GLY A 548 12.56 7.83 -19.79
N ASP A 549 13.60 7.00 -19.68
CA ASP A 549 14.38 6.84 -18.45
C ASP A 549 15.65 7.71 -18.32
N ASN A 550 16.12 8.30 -19.43
CA ASN A 550 17.35 9.09 -19.45
C ASN A 550 17.25 10.41 -18.65
N VAL A 551 17.85 10.41 -17.45
CA VAL A 551 18.01 11.60 -16.59
C VAL A 551 19.37 12.24 -16.81
N VAL A 552 19.42 13.57 -16.94
CA VAL A 552 20.67 14.34 -16.96
C VAL A 552 20.74 15.31 -15.78
N ILE A 553 21.88 15.31 -15.08
CA ILE A 553 22.18 16.30 -14.04
C ILE A 553 22.96 17.46 -14.67
N ILE A 554 22.54 18.70 -14.40
CA ILE A 554 23.28 19.92 -14.73
C ILE A 554 23.58 20.65 -13.43
N THR A 555 24.85 20.93 -13.16
CA THR A 555 25.25 21.58 -11.90
C THR A 555 26.43 22.52 -12.06
N GLY A 556 26.49 23.58 -11.25
CA GLY A 556 27.67 24.44 -11.12
C GLY A 556 28.63 24.00 -10.02
N ALA A 557 28.42 22.85 -9.36
CA ALA A 557 29.31 22.37 -8.32
C ALA A 557 29.44 20.85 -8.34
N GLY A 558 30.63 20.33 -8.64
CA GLY A 558 30.89 18.88 -8.67
C GLY A 558 30.46 18.12 -7.41
N GLY A 559 30.60 18.72 -6.21
CA GLY A 559 30.11 18.11 -4.97
C GLY A 559 28.59 17.90 -4.95
N SER A 560 27.82 18.84 -5.51
CA SER A 560 26.37 18.66 -5.70
C SER A 560 26.08 17.57 -6.74
N GLY A 561 26.89 17.49 -7.81
CA GLY A 561 26.75 16.46 -8.83
C GLY A 561 26.89 15.04 -8.26
N VAL A 562 27.83 14.81 -7.35
CA VAL A 562 28.00 13.52 -6.66
C VAL A 562 26.75 13.16 -5.86
N LEU A 563 26.31 14.04 -4.96
CA LEU A 563 25.15 13.77 -4.10
C LEU A 563 23.85 13.59 -4.89
N LEU A 564 23.66 14.34 -5.98
CA LEU A 564 22.52 14.16 -6.88
C LEU A 564 22.58 12.83 -7.63
N SER A 565 23.78 12.35 -7.99
CA SER A 565 23.97 11.04 -8.63
C SER A 565 23.60 9.89 -7.69
N ASP A 566 24.00 9.99 -6.42
CA ASP A 566 23.61 9.06 -5.37
C ASP A 566 22.08 9.06 -5.22
N ALA A 567 21.47 10.24 -5.08
CA ALA A 567 20.03 10.39 -4.94
C ALA A 567 19.22 9.85 -6.14
N VAL A 568 19.75 9.97 -7.37
CA VAL A 568 19.13 9.40 -8.59
C VAL A 568 19.12 7.87 -8.49
N THR A 569 20.26 7.29 -8.10
CA THR A 569 20.41 5.84 -7.96
C THR A 569 19.52 5.29 -6.84
N ASP A 570 19.52 5.92 -5.67
CA ASP A 570 18.72 5.53 -4.50
C ASP A 570 17.21 5.54 -4.78
N ASN A 571 16.77 6.30 -5.79
CA ASN A 571 15.37 6.38 -6.21
C ASN A 571 15.02 5.48 -7.40
N GLY A 572 15.92 4.58 -7.81
CA GLY A 572 15.70 3.64 -8.90
C GLY A 572 15.61 4.31 -10.28
N LEU A 573 16.25 5.46 -10.42
CA LEU A 573 16.45 6.16 -11.69
C LEU A 573 17.86 5.87 -12.21
N SER A 574 18.11 6.19 -13.48
CA SER A 574 19.42 5.99 -14.11
C SER A 574 19.89 7.25 -14.79
N LEU A 575 21.18 7.56 -14.59
CA LEU A 575 21.83 8.62 -15.33
C LEU A 575 22.05 8.18 -16.77
N MET A 576 21.68 9.05 -17.71
CA MET A 576 21.98 8.85 -19.12
C MET A 576 23.49 8.72 -19.33
N GLU A 577 23.91 7.67 -20.03
CA GLU A 577 25.23 7.62 -20.64
C GLU A 577 25.25 8.59 -21.83
N ILE A 578 25.92 9.73 -21.68
CA ILE A 578 25.90 10.80 -22.68
C ILE A 578 26.75 10.38 -23.90
N PRO A 579 26.16 10.31 -25.11
CA PRO A 579 26.89 9.92 -26.30
C PRO A 579 27.87 11.01 -26.76
N PRO A 580 28.91 10.66 -27.53
CA PRO A 580 29.99 11.60 -27.88
C PRO A 580 29.55 12.90 -28.56
N ASP A 581 28.48 12.87 -29.36
CA ASP A 581 27.93 14.05 -30.04
C ASP A 581 27.26 15.03 -29.06
N LEU A 582 26.54 14.51 -28.08
CA LEU A 582 25.89 15.31 -27.05
C LEU A 582 26.92 15.84 -26.04
N ASP A 583 27.90 15.00 -25.68
CA ASP A 583 29.04 15.41 -24.86
C ASP A 583 29.81 16.58 -25.52
N ALA A 584 30.08 16.48 -26.83
CA ALA A 584 30.69 17.57 -27.59
C ALA A 584 29.83 18.85 -27.56
N SER A 585 28.52 18.74 -27.68
CA SER A 585 27.59 19.87 -27.63
C SER A 585 27.58 20.55 -26.25
N PHE A 586 27.63 19.80 -25.15
CA PHE A 586 27.76 20.36 -23.81
C PHE A 586 29.12 21.03 -23.60
N ARG A 587 30.22 20.45 -24.12
CA ARG A 587 31.57 21.01 -24.01
C ARG A 587 31.74 22.38 -24.64
N GLU A 588 30.88 22.78 -25.58
CA GLU A 588 30.91 24.14 -26.14
C GLU A 588 30.64 25.22 -25.08
N PHE A 589 29.98 24.87 -23.98
CA PHE A 589 29.62 25.78 -22.88
C PHE A 589 30.46 25.57 -21.61
N ILE A 590 31.21 24.46 -21.51
CA ILE A 590 31.89 24.06 -20.28
C ILE A 590 33.37 24.42 -20.37
N PRO A 591 33.95 25.08 -19.33
CA PRO A 591 35.37 25.40 -19.32
C PRO A 591 36.24 24.12 -19.32
N PRO A 592 37.51 24.18 -19.76
CA PRO A 592 38.36 22.99 -19.91
C PRO A 592 38.59 22.14 -18.64
N PHE A 593 38.34 22.73 -17.47
CA PHE A 593 38.45 22.08 -16.16
C PHE A 593 37.10 21.63 -15.59
N GLY A 594 35.99 21.96 -16.25
CA GLY A 594 34.67 21.37 -15.98
C GLY A 594 34.58 19.95 -16.56
N ALA A 595 33.61 19.19 -16.07
CA ALA A 595 33.37 17.82 -16.51
C ALA A 595 32.14 17.77 -17.42
N ALA A 596 32.35 17.43 -18.68
CA ALA A 596 31.28 17.00 -19.57
C ALA A 596 31.05 15.48 -19.39
N GLY A 597 29.80 15.06 -19.44
CA GLY A 597 29.34 13.74 -18.99
C GLY A 597 28.07 13.88 -18.15
N ASN A 598 27.74 12.87 -17.36
CA ASN A 598 26.60 12.94 -16.45
C ASN A 598 27.06 12.58 -15.03
N PRO A 599 27.22 13.56 -14.13
CA PRO A 599 26.74 14.96 -14.22
C PRO A 599 27.47 15.87 -15.22
N VAL A 600 26.72 16.84 -15.77
CA VAL A 600 27.25 17.99 -16.51
C VAL A 600 27.66 19.07 -15.51
N ASP A 601 28.95 19.20 -15.21
CA ASP A 601 29.48 20.20 -14.26
C ASP A 601 30.01 21.43 -15.01
N ILE A 602 29.23 22.51 -14.95
CA ILE A 602 29.59 23.80 -15.56
C ILE A 602 30.55 24.62 -14.70
N THR A 603 30.79 24.22 -13.44
CA THR A 603 31.63 24.92 -12.45
C THR A 603 31.06 26.26 -11.94
N GLY A 604 31.38 26.61 -10.69
CA GLY A 604 30.72 27.70 -9.98
C GLY A 604 31.16 29.12 -10.39
N GLY A 605 32.22 29.22 -11.21
CA GLY A 605 32.73 30.47 -11.72
C GLY A 605 32.04 30.95 -13.00
N GLU A 606 31.19 30.13 -13.59
CA GLU A 606 30.53 30.44 -14.86
C GLU A 606 29.36 31.44 -14.70
N PRO A 607 29.16 32.32 -15.70
CA PRO A 607 28.05 33.27 -15.70
C PRO A 607 26.68 32.58 -15.82
N PRO A 608 25.58 33.26 -15.45
CA PRO A 608 24.23 32.73 -15.59
C PRO A 608 23.88 32.22 -16.99
N SER A 609 24.48 32.80 -18.04
CA SER A 609 24.30 32.36 -19.43
C SER A 609 24.71 30.92 -19.69
N THR A 610 25.66 30.38 -18.91
CA THR A 610 26.11 28.99 -19.03
C THR A 610 25.05 28.01 -18.52
N TYR A 611 24.36 28.33 -17.41
CA TYR A 611 23.17 27.58 -16.98
C TYR A 611 22.07 27.65 -18.04
N GLU A 612 21.79 28.83 -18.61
CA GLU A 612 20.76 28.96 -19.64
C GLU A 612 21.06 28.09 -20.86
N ALA A 613 22.28 28.16 -21.40
CA ALA A 613 22.67 27.38 -22.56
C ALA A 613 22.57 25.86 -22.32
N THR A 614 23.05 25.39 -21.18
CA THR A 614 23.03 23.95 -20.85
C THR A 614 21.62 23.44 -20.52
N ILE A 615 20.79 24.22 -19.82
CA ILE A 615 19.37 23.87 -19.57
C ILE A 615 18.61 23.84 -20.90
N ARG A 616 18.82 24.80 -21.80
CA ARG A 616 18.21 24.82 -23.13
C ARG A 616 18.58 23.57 -23.93
N LEU A 617 19.87 23.24 -24.00
CA LEU A 617 20.33 22.02 -24.67
C LEU A 617 19.70 20.76 -24.06
N GLY A 618 19.64 20.68 -22.73
CA GLY A 618 19.01 19.57 -22.01
C GLY A 618 17.51 19.42 -22.31
N LEU A 619 16.79 20.53 -22.44
CA LEU A 619 15.37 20.53 -22.80
C LEU A 619 15.15 20.24 -24.29
N GLU A 620 16.03 20.68 -25.18
CA GLU A 620 15.89 20.51 -26.62
C GLU A 620 16.18 19.08 -27.10
N ASP A 621 17.18 18.40 -26.52
CA ASP A 621 17.59 17.08 -27.00
C ASP A 621 16.54 16.01 -26.68
N PRO A 622 15.89 15.37 -27.67
CA PRO A 622 14.80 14.43 -27.43
C PRO A 622 15.23 13.14 -26.72
N ARG A 623 16.55 12.86 -26.61
CA ARG A 623 17.08 11.69 -25.90
C ARG A 623 17.08 11.88 -24.37
N ILE A 624 16.99 13.12 -23.90
CA ILE A 624 16.93 13.46 -22.47
C ILE A 624 15.47 13.54 -22.05
N HIS A 625 15.08 12.84 -20.99
CA HIS A 625 13.69 12.75 -20.55
C HIS A 625 13.42 13.46 -19.22
N ALA A 626 14.44 13.78 -18.43
CA ALA A 626 14.31 14.59 -17.22
C ALA A 626 15.60 15.36 -16.92
N LEU A 627 15.46 16.52 -16.28
CA LEU A 627 16.58 17.32 -15.79
C LEU A 627 16.57 17.41 -14.26
N VAL A 628 17.76 17.23 -13.68
CA VAL A 628 18.04 17.49 -12.27
C VAL A 628 19.05 18.62 -12.19
N LEU A 629 18.65 19.75 -11.61
CA LEU A 629 19.49 20.95 -11.54
C LEU A 629 20.12 21.07 -10.15
N GLY A 630 21.45 21.15 -10.08
CA GLY A 630 22.18 21.38 -8.84
C GLY A 630 22.77 22.79 -8.81
N TYR A 631 22.25 23.65 -7.94
CA TYR A 631 22.69 25.03 -7.80
C TYR A 631 23.32 25.28 -6.42
N TRP A 632 24.41 26.05 -6.42
CA TRP A 632 25.09 26.53 -5.22
C TRP A 632 25.17 28.06 -5.27
N HIS A 633 24.88 28.73 -4.16
CA HIS A 633 24.95 30.18 -4.07
C HIS A 633 26.40 30.65 -4.33
N THR A 634 26.61 31.33 -5.47
CA THR A 634 27.86 32.02 -5.79
C THR A 634 27.58 33.50 -6.07
N ILE A 635 28.61 34.34 -5.90
CA ILE A 635 28.51 35.76 -6.23
C ILE A 635 28.29 36.03 -7.72
N VAL A 636 28.68 35.08 -8.58
CA VAL A 636 28.62 35.20 -10.05
C VAL A 636 27.19 34.99 -10.54
N THR A 637 26.49 34.01 -9.98
CA THR A 637 25.10 33.70 -10.32
C THR A 637 24.27 33.76 -9.04
N PRO A 638 23.65 34.91 -8.72
CA PRO A 638 22.78 35.02 -7.54
C PRO A 638 21.56 34.07 -7.60
N PRO A 639 20.99 33.65 -6.45
CA PRO A 639 19.91 32.65 -6.42
C PRO A 639 18.67 33.02 -7.24
N MET A 640 18.21 34.27 -7.13
CA MET A 640 17.06 34.75 -7.89
C MET A 640 17.35 34.86 -9.38
N VAL A 641 18.57 35.18 -9.79
CA VAL A 641 18.96 35.20 -11.20
C VAL A 641 18.87 33.79 -11.80
N PHE A 642 19.37 32.78 -11.07
CA PHE A 642 19.22 31.38 -11.46
C PHE A 642 17.74 30.97 -11.56
N ALA A 643 16.92 31.35 -10.58
CA ALA A 643 15.50 31.01 -10.54
C ALA A 643 14.69 31.63 -11.69
N GLU A 644 14.85 32.93 -11.94
CA GLU A 644 14.17 33.66 -13.02
C GLU A 644 14.55 33.10 -14.38
N LEU A 645 15.84 32.85 -14.60
CA LEU A 645 16.36 32.27 -15.83
C LEU A 645 15.82 30.86 -16.06
N THR A 646 15.88 29.99 -15.05
CA THR A 646 15.39 28.60 -15.14
C THR A 646 13.89 28.57 -15.42
N ALA A 647 13.09 29.35 -14.67
CA ALA A 647 11.65 29.41 -14.87
C ALA A 647 11.29 29.93 -16.28
N ARG A 648 11.98 30.96 -16.77
CA ARG A 648 11.77 31.51 -18.11
C ARG A 648 12.07 30.47 -19.19
N VAL A 649 13.22 29.80 -19.10
CA VAL A 649 13.64 28.79 -20.08
C VAL A 649 12.66 27.61 -20.08
N VAL A 650 12.30 27.08 -18.90
CA VAL A 650 11.35 25.96 -18.82
C VAL A 650 9.97 26.35 -19.38
N ALA A 651 9.48 27.56 -19.09
CA ALA A 651 8.23 28.06 -19.64
C ALA A 651 8.25 28.16 -21.17
N GLU A 652 9.32 28.72 -21.75
CA GLU A 652 9.49 28.83 -23.21
C GLU A 652 9.42 27.45 -23.90
N TYR A 653 10.06 26.43 -23.33
CA TYR A 653 10.04 25.08 -23.90
C TYR A 653 8.69 24.40 -23.75
N ARG A 654 7.98 24.62 -22.64
CA ARG A 654 6.60 24.15 -22.46
C ARG A 654 5.65 24.78 -23.48
N GLU A 655 5.78 26.08 -23.76
CA GLU A 655 5.02 26.76 -24.80
C GLU A 655 5.28 26.17 -26.21
N ARG A 656 6.46 25.60 -26.44
CA ARG A 656 6.82 24.85 -27.65
C ARG A 656 6.33 23.39 -27.65
N GLY A 657 5.64 22.94 -26.61
CA GLY A 657 5.15 21.57 -26.45
C GLY A 657 6.19 20.58 -25.92
N ILE A 658 7.32 21.06 -25.39
CA ILE A 658 8.37 20.22 -24.79
C ILE A 658 8.16 20.18 -23.28
N GLU A 659 7.57 19.10 -22.78
CA GLU A 659 7.22 18.93 -21.37
C GLU A 659 8.11 17.87 -20.71
N LYS A 660 9.31 18.28 -20.29
CA LYS A 660 10.19 17.43 -19.49
C LYS A 660 10.09 17.76 -18.00
N PRO A 661 10.10 16.78 -17.09
CA PRO A 661 10.20 17.05 -15.66
C PRO A 661 11.56 17.68 -15.35
N VAL A 662 11.52 18.79 -14.61
CA VAL A 662 12.68 19.53 -14.14
C VAL A 662 12.56 19.70 -12.62
N VAL A 663 13.56 19.21 -11.89
CA VAL A 663 13.68 19.37 -10.44
C VAL A 663 14.98 20.07 -10.10
N ALA A 664 15.01 20.84 -9.01
CA ALA A 664 16.19 21.61 -8.61
C ALA A 664 16.52 21.47 -7.11
N SER A 665 17.80 21.31 -6.83
CA SER A 665 18.40 21.39 -5.49
C SER A 665 19.20 22.69 -5.41
N LEU A 666 18.84 23.58 -4.49
CA LEU A 666 19.56 24.84 -4.27
C LEU A 666 20.21 24.83 -2.88
N ALA A 667 21.50 25.14 -2.80
CA ALA A 667 22.23 25.28 -1.54
C ALA A 667 22.75 26.71 -1.38
N GLY A 668 22.53 27.35 -0.22
CA GLY A 668 22.91 28.74 -0.02
C GLY A 668 22.50 29.30 1.35
N ASP A 669 21.85 30.46 1.34
CA ASP A 669 21.27 31.16 2.50
C ASP A 669 19.77 31.42 2.26
N VAL A 670 19.16 32.35 2.99
CA VAL A 670 17.72 32.63 2.89
C VAL A 670 17.26 32.97 1.46
N GLU A 671 18.15 33.50 0.61
CA GLU A 671 17.82 33.81 -0.79
C GLU A 671 17.52 32.55 -1.62
N VAL A 672 18.09 31.39 -1.27
CA VAL A 672 17.75 30.15 -1.98
C VAL A 672 16.36 29.62 -1.63
N GLU A 673 15.83 29.96 -0.46
CA GLU A 673 14.46 29.61 -0.06
C GLU A 673 13.45 30.41 -0.91
N GLU A 674 13.69 31.71 -1.07
CA GLU A 674 12.90 32.59 -1.94
C GLU A 674 12.97 32.13 -3.41
N ALA A 675 14.17 31.82 -3.89
CA ALA A 675 14.40 31.29 -5.24
C ALA A 675 13.66 29.95 -5.48
N CYS A 676 13.68 29.03 -4.51
CA CYS A 676 12.94 27.77 -4.60
C CYS A 676 11.43 27.99 -4.66
N GLN A 677 10.90 28.88 -3.82
CA GLN A 677 9.47 29.22 -3.85
C GLN A 677 9.08 29.85 -5.20
N TYR A 678 9.91 30.75 -5.72
CA TYR A 678 9.70 31.39 -7.03
C TYR A 678 9.63 30.36 -8.16
N LEU A 679 10.54 29.37 -8.16
CA LEU A 679 10.57 28.26 -9.11
C LEU A 679 9.31 27.40 -8.99
N PHE A 680 8.91 27.05 -7.77
CA PHE A 680 7.74 26.19 -7.52
C PHE A 680 6.45 26.82 -8.06
N GLU A 681 6.26 28.13 -7.81
CA GLU A 681 5.11 28.90 -8.31
C GLU A 681 5.06 28.98 -9.85
N ARG A 682 6.16 28.70 -10.54
CA ARG A 682 6.28 28.67 -12.01
C ARG A 682 6.45 27.27 -12.58
N GLY A 683 6.15 26.26 -11.77
CA GLY A 683 6.10 24.87 -12.20
C GLY A 683 7.45 24.19 -12.33
N VAL A 684 8.49 24.67 -11.66
CA VAL A 684 9.77 23.97 -11.49
C VAL A 684 9.89 23.55 -10.02
N VAL A 685 9.94 22.25 -9.75
CA VAL A 685 9.98 21.73 -8.38
C VAL A 685 11.37 21.94 -7.80
N ALA A 686 11.49 22.81 -6.81
CA ALA A 686 12.79 23.21 -6.25
C ALA A 686 12.78 23.14 -4.71
N TYR A 687 13.91 22.71 -4.15
CA TYR A 687 14.09 22.57 -2.70
C TYR A 687 15.40 23.19 -2.22
N PRO A 688 15.38 23.93 -1.10
CA PRO A 688 16.58 24.47 -0.50
C PRO A 688 17.22 23.43 0.44
N TYR A 689 18.55 23.37 0.47
CA TYR A 689 19.37 22.58 1.40
C TYR A 689 19.19 21.06 1.34
N THR A 690 18.81 20.49 0.20
CA THR A 690 18.69 19.04 0.04
C THR A 690 18.87 18.63 -1.41
N THR A 691 19.65 17.58 -1.62
CA THR A 691 19.82 16.94 -2.93
C THR A 691 18.85 15.78 -3.12
N GLU A 692 18.39 15.21 -2.01
CA GLU A 692 17.58 14.00 -1.93
C GLU A 692 16.13 14.29 -2.27
N LYS A 693 15.50 15.34 -1.71
CA LYS A 693 14.08 15.63 -1.94
C LYS A 693 13.69 15.87 -3.40
N PRO A 694 14.37 16.75 -4.18
CA PRO A 694 13.98 16.99 -5.56
C PRO A 694 14.01 15.68 -6.38
N VAL A 695 15.01 14.84 -6.14
CA VAL A 695 15.16 13.57 -6.83
C VAL A 695 14.17 12.52 -6.30
N ALA A 696 13.85 12.52 -5.01
CA ALA A 696 12.85 11.61 -4.43
C ALA A 696 11.44 11.86 -4.97
N VAL A 697 11.07 13.13 -5.17
CA VAL A 697 9.83 13.51 -5.85
C VAL A 697 9.85 13.09 -7.31
N LEU A 698 10.98 13.29 -8.02
CA LEU A 698 11.12 12.82 -9.40
C LEU A 698 10.96 11.29 -9.48
N GLY A 699 11.61 10.54 -8.58
CA GLY A 699 11.48 9.10 -8.45
C GLY A 699 10.03 8.67 -8.20
N ALA A 700 9.30 9.39 -7.33
CA ALA A 700 7.87 9.16 -7.12
C ALA A 700 7.06 9.35 -8.42
N LYS A 701 7.37 10.38 -9.22
CA LYS A 701 6.72 10.62 -10.52
C LYS A 701 6.96 9.47 -11.51
N TYR A 702 8.20 8.98 -11.60
CA TYR A 702 8.54 7.83 -12.45
C TYR A 702 7.86 6.53 -11.99
N ARG A 703 7.83 6.27 -10.67
CA ARG A 703 7.12 5.10 -10.12
C ARG A 703 5.65 5.11 -10.50
N TRP A 704 4.98 6.27 -10.37
CA TRP A 704 3.59 6.40 -10.81
C TRP A 704 3.44 6.27 -12.33
N ALA A 705 4.29 6.91 -13.13
CA ALA A 705 4.19 6.86 -14.59
C ALA A 705 4.29 5.43 -15.13
N ARG A 706 5.23 4.61 -14.61
CA ARG A 706 5.33 3.18 -14.94
C ARG A 706 4.09 2.40 -14.48
N ALA A 707 3.64 2.63 -13.25
CA ALA A 707 2.44 1.95 -12.74
C ALA A 707 1.15 2.32 -13.49
N ALA A 708 1.10 3.53 -14.05
CA ALA A 708 0.00 4.02 -14.87
C ALA A 708 0.10 3.56 -16.35
N GLY A 709 1.18 2.90 -16.76
CA GLY A 709 1.41 2.50 -18.15
C GLY A 709 1.72 3.67 -19.09
N LEU A 710 2.27 4.77 -18.55
CA LEU A 710 2.66 5.97 -19.29
C LEU A 710 4.15 5.96 -19.68
N LEU A 711 4.93 5.07 -19.05
CA LEU A 711 6.30 4.68 -19.35
C LEU A 711 6.32 3.15 -19.45
#